data_AF-C3ZC35-F1
#
_entry.id   AF-C3ZC35-F1
#
_cell.length_a   1.000
_cell.length_b   1.000
_cell.length_c   1.000
_cell.angle_alpha   90.00
_cell.angle_beta   90.00
_cell.angle_gamma   90.00
#
_symmetry.space_group_name_H-M   'P 1'
#
loop_
_entity.id
_entity.type
_entity.pdbx_description
1 polymer ?
#
loop_
_entity_poly.entity_id
_entity_poly.type
_entity_poly.pdbx_seq_one_letter_code
_entity_poly.pdbx_strand_id
1 'polypeptide(L)'
;MHTIGPALNCVDLGGELTQDRFDHIRNKLTPIQRVLEMMKLVEDKYLLGSAVEICFPEFADLFWRKKRGKGILILHTDDYTAEFVSPLQTTLNEAGLSCHTETITATDSITEKTVELLLNPSNRMVLLVISPQALHHNHWSNLDYEFPVRNDKLLLPILLYPRGSRDRMVRFLQQRAPVMCNLTSVEIRDERKDGARRKTEGNHAEDFHQMLESIFSRLDDRDMRLLLRLWSARTGKQESTEIETPADLMKTMLRTGYITTGNLGMLEKDMIAAGISLPIIMRDIPGVPEEMKYTRTIEAAVGPAGGELEIPGFVKLIVPQGVLQQDTMITISTVDVAAILRDPESVNWISGYPWSLGEDDCPRELLDQVLFSPAVDVNLHGAQLNGPVEVQTWRPPGSEGMKCLLLKHHDAEGWTDITALTRHHIDSDRLSMLLQTFSLQTILFAPVKAVAKVTNAMLGVFSSETVEGTFTAYVNPGVNEMEFHLVCRDQSVETDEYHQGFKWCGSNEARSPLYNGDVIKVNVSLHECETSVEETLCAKLCKRRGQKIQMRLKRPETRHPTIGEACVFKFQHPQWLNVCNLTFREEGLVDISTTDVKIYFDKVIARASSNWDNLALQLGFDMNEIKGIETLKPDQDRRCREMLHRWRNREGSDATLQVLKQALIDIGEKRTAESLEENRMQTPTMCTWALAPAYRIIDLARQYSCADKK
;
A
#
# COMPACT_ATOMS: atom_id res chain seq x y z
N MET A 1 -26.22 25.61 -15.26
CA MET A 1 -27.65 25.26 -15.04
C MET A 1 -28.11 23.90 -15.57
N HIS A 2 -27.59 23.29 -16.65
CA HIS A 2 -28.15 22.00 -17.14
C HIS A 2 -28.11 20.87 -16.09
N THR A 3 -27.05 20.83 -15.26
CA THR A 3 -26.86 19.93 -14.13
C THR A 3 -27.06 20.69 -12.81
N ILE A 4 -28.31 20.85 -12.37
CA ILE A 4 -28.61 21.47 -11.05
C ILE A 4 -28.25 20.57 -9.84
N GLY A 5 -27.90 19.30 -10.08
CA GLY A 5 -27.64 18.26 -9.05
C GLY A 5 -26.80 18.74 -7.87
N PRO A 6 -25.58 19.31 -8.07
CA PRO A 6 -24.75 19.80 -6.98
C PRO A 6 -25.44 20.76 -6.00
N ALA A 7 -26.30 21.67 -6.48
CA ALA A 7 -27.03 22.59 -5.59
C ALA A 7 -28.21 21.91 -4.87
N LEU A 8 -28.81 20.87 -5.46
CA LEU A 8 -29.74 20.00 -4.72
C LEU A 8 -29.00 19.21 -3.64
N ASN A 9 -27.90 18.53 -4.01
CA ASN A 9 -27.08 17.76 -3.09
C ASN A 9 -26.65 18.62 -1.89
N CYS A 10 -26.26 19.89 -2.11
CA CYS A 10 -25.94 20.80 -1.00
C CYS A 10 -27.14 21.11 -0.07
N VAL A 11 -28.34 21.33 -0.61
CA VAL A 11 -29.54 21.60 0.22
C VAL A 11 -30.00 20.34 0.97
N ASP A 12 -29.82 19.18 0.36
CA ASP A 12 -30.09 17.85 0.92
C ASP A 12 -29.14 17.54 2.11
N LEU A 13 -27.83 17.75 1.92
CA LEU A 13 -26.81 17.71 2.98
C LEU A 13 -27.01 18.79 4.07
N GLY A 14 -27.73 19.86 3.76
CA GLY A 14 -28.19 20.86 4.72
C GLY A 14 -29.42 20.45 5.55
N GLY A 15 -30.03 19.29 5.28
CA GLY A 15 -31.20 18.77 5.99
C GLY A 15 -32.55 19.39 5.61
N GLU A 16 -32.60 20.21 4.56
CA GLU A 16 -33.81 20.97 4.16
C GLU A 16 -34.72 20.24 3.15
N LEU A 17 -34.28 19.09 2.62
CA LEU A 17 -35.03 18.26 1.69
C LEU A 17 -35.18 16.82 2.21
N THR A 18 -36.19 16.13 1.70
CA THR A 18 -36.31 14.68 1.85
C THR A 18 -36.00 14.00 0.52
N GLN A 19 -35.51 12.77 0.56
CA GLN A 19 -35.19 11.95 -0.61
C GLN A 19 -36.34 11.97 -1.66
N ASP A 20 -37.60 11.83 -1.22
CA ASP A 20 -38.77 11.90 -2.11
C ASP A 20 -38.90 13.25 -2.84
N ARG A 21 -38.68 14.38 -2.14
CA ARG A 21 -38.71 15.73 -2.74
C ARG A 21 -37.55 15.88 -3.73
N PHE A 22 -36.37 15.37 -3.38
CA PHE A 22 -35.13 15.43 -4.16
C PHE A 22 -35.25 14.65 -5.48
N ASP A 23 -35.70 13.40 -5.44
CA ASP A 23 -35.94 12.58 -6.63
C ASP A 23 -37.12 13.11 -7.47
N HIS A 24 -38.14 13.69 -6.84
CA HIS A 24 -39.22 14.38 -7.56
C HIS A 24 -38.70 15.57 -8.38
N ILE A 25 -37.67 16.29 -7.92
CA ILE A 25 -37.03 17.39 -8.69
C ILE A 25 -36.10 16.81 -9.77
N ARG A 26 -35.28 15.79 -9.46
CA ARG A 26 -34.39 15.13 -10.43
C ARG A 26 -35.17 14.65 -11.68
N ASN A 27 -36.35 14.08 -11.46
CA ASN A 27 -37.24 13.54 -12.51
C ASN A 27 -37.98 14.60 -13.37
N LYS A 28 -37.81 15.91 -13.13
CA LYS A 28 -38.42 16.95 -14.02
C LYS A 28 -37.68 17.02 -15.35
N LEU A 29 -38.43 17.22 -16.45
CA LEU A 29 -37.95 17.05 -17.83
C LEU A 29 -37.00 18.15 -18.31
N THR A 30 -37.14 19.41 -17.87
CA THR A 30 -36.29 20.52 -18.31
C THR A 30 -35.56 21.22 -17.16
N PRO A 31 -34.36 21.80 -17.38
CA PRO A 31 -33.64 22.55 -16.33
C PRO A 31 -34.45 23.71 -15.75
N ILE A 32 -35.27 24.38 -16.57
CA ILE A 32 -36.16 25.47 -16.14
C ILE A 32 -37.25 24.93 -15.20
N GLN A 33 -37.88 23.80 -15.54
CA GLN A 33 -38.84 23.14 -14.64
C GLN A 33 -38.18 22.75 -13.31
N ARG A 34 -36.96 22.20 -13.35
CA ARG A 34 -36.22 21.84 -12.12
C ARG A 34 -36.02 23.03 -11.19
N VAL A 35 -35.53 24.16 -11.71
CA VAL A 35 -35.35 25.41 -10.92
C VAL A 35 -36.68 25.95 -10.40
N LEU A 36 -37.74 25.96 -11.22
CA LEU A 36 -39.07 26.41 -10.79
C LEU A 36 -39.70 25.54 -9.71
N GLU A 37 -39.35 24.25 -9.62
CA GLU A 37 -39.80 23.35 -8.55
C GLU A 37 -38.93 23.49 -7.30
N MET A 38 -37.61 23.67 -7.42
CA MET A 38 -36.73 24.02 -6.28
C MET A 38 -37.21 25.28 -5.55
N MET A 39 -37.59 26.32 -6.29
CA MET A 39 -38.11 27.58 -5.73
C MET A 39 -39.49 27.47 -5.05
N LYS A 40 -40.15 26.30 -5.14
CA LYS A 40 -41.40 25.96 -4.44
C LYS A 40 -41.19 24.99 -3.27
N LEU A 41 -40.23 24.07 -3.39
CA LEU A 41 -40.07 22.91 -2.50
C LEU A 41 -38.97 23.08 -1.44
N VAL A 42 -38.05 24.03 -1.62
CA VAL A 42 -37.10 24.46 -0.58
C VAL A 42 -37.73 25.61 0.20
N GLU A 43 -37.76 25.48 1.53
CA GLU A 43 -38.51 26.39 2.40
C GLU A 43 -37.67 27.64 2.72
N ASP A 44 -36.40 27.50 3.14
CA ASP A 44 -35.48 28.64 3.17
C ASP A 44 -34.83 28.92 1.80
N LYS A 45 -35.44 29.85 1.06
CA LYS A 45 -34.92 30.36 -0.22
C LYS A 45 -33.51 30.96 -0.11
N TYR A 46 -33.08 31.39 1.09
CA TYR A 46 -31.72 31.86 1.32
C TYR A 46 -30.67 30.74 1.43
N LEU A 47 -31.06 29.54 1.87
CA LEU A 47 -30.20 28.35 1.81
C LEU A 47 -30.06 27.87 0.36
N LEU A 48 -31.14 27.90 -0.42
CA LEU A 48 -31.06 27.69 -1.88
C LEU A 48 -30.12 28.68 -2.56
N GLY A 49 -30.19 29.98 -2.24
CA GLY A 49 -29.25 30.97 -2.78
C GLY A 49 -27.81 30.74 -2.36
N SER A 50 -27.57 30.26 -1.14
CA SER A 50 -26.23 29.88 -0.65
C SER A 50 -25.71 28.63 -1.37
N ALA A 51 -26.54 27.61 -1.58
CA ALA A 51 -26.19 26.40 -2.32
C ALA A 51 -25.87 26.69 -3.80
N VAL A 52 -26.62 27.61 -4.44
CA VAL A 52 -26.29 28.07 -5.80
C VAL A 52 -25.00 28.90 -5.82
N GLU A 53 -24.78 29.78 -4.84
CA GLU A 53 -23.50 30.51 -4.71
C GLU A 53 -22.29 29.57 -4.55
N ILE A 54 -22.46 28.47 -3.81
CA ILE A 54 -21.45 27.43 -3.60
C ILE A 54 -21.15 26.67 -4.91
N CYS A 55 -22.19 26.23 -5.62
CA CYS A 55 -22.07 25.29 -6.75
C CYS A 55 -21.92 25.96 -8.12
N PHE A 56 -22.53 27.14 -8.30
CA PHE A 56 -22.64 27.85 -9.58
C PHE A 56 -22.50 29.38 -9.34
N PRO A 57 -21.29 29.86 -8.98
CA PRO A 57 -21.07 31.28 -8.69
C PRO A 57 -21.49 32.21 -9.84
N GLU A 58 -21.50 31.73 -11.09
CA GLU A 58 -21.96 32.46 -12.27
C GLU A 58 -23.48 32.72 -12.31
N PHE A 59 -24.26 32.06 -11.47
CA PHE A 59 -25.71 32.26 -11.33
C PHE A 59 -26.12 32.77 -9.95
N ALA A 60 -25.18 33.08 -9.05
CA ALA A 60 -25.48 33.48 -7.67
C ALA A 60 -26.44 34.69 -7.57
N ASP A 61 -26.27 35.69 -8.44
CA ASP A 61 -27.09 36.91 -8.48
C ASP A 61 -28.55 36.66 -8.93
N LEU A 62 -28.86 35.47 -9.46
CA LEU A 62 -30.23 35.08 -9.83
C LEU A 62 -31.04 34.55 -8.64
N PHE A 63 -30.41 34.32 -7.49
CA PHE A 63 -31.02 33.73 -6.31
C PHE A 63 -30.85 34.63 -5.08
N TRP A 64 -31.81 34.57 -4.16
CA TRP A 64 -31.75 35.36 -2.93
C TRP A 64 -30.84 34.64 -1.93
N ARG A 65 -29.74 35.26 -1.49
CA ARG A 65 -28.84 34.71 -0.47
C ARG A 65 -28.80 35.62 0.78
N LYS A 66 -28.61 35.03 1.97
CA LYS A 66 -28.29 35.80 3.18
C LYS A 66 -26.91 36.43 3.00
N LYS A 67 -26.67 37.63 3.53
CA LYS A 67 -25.32 38.20 3.54
C LYS A 67 -24.48 37.39 4.52
N ARG A 68 -23.44 36.72 4.00
CA ARG A 68 -22.47 35.96 4.80
C ARG A 68 -21.84 36.84 5.88
N GLY A 69 -21.54 36.22 7.02
CA GLY A 69 -20.88 36.85 8.15
C GLY A 69 -19.42 37.20 7.90
N LYS A 70 -18.64 37.18 8.99
CA LYS A 70 -17.20 37.50 9.00
C LYS A 70 -16.34 36.35 9.51
N GLY A 71 -16.93 35.21 9.87
CA GLY A 71 -16.20 34.05 10.36
C GLY A 71 -15.35 33.44 9.23
N ILE A 72 -14.06 33.28 9.48
CA ILE A 72 -13.20 32.36 8.73
C ILE A 72 -13.10 31.10 9.57
N LEU A 73 -13.25 29.93 8.94
CA LEU A 73 -13.22 28.66 9.64
C LEU A 73 -12.18 27.74 9.01
N ILE A 74 -11.21 27.30 9.81
CA ILE A 74 -10.19 26.35 9.40
C ILE A 74 -10.74 24.94 9.65
N LEU A 75 -10.64 24.08 8.64
CA LEU A 75 -11.08 22.69 8.68
C LEU A 75 -9.86 21.78 8.43
N HIS A 76 -9.53 20.90 9.38
CA HIS A 76 -8.28 20.11 9.41
C HIS A 76 -8.51 18.72 10.05
N THR A 77 -7.53 17.82 10.03
CA THR A 77 -7.71 16.39 10.41
C THR A 77 -7.06 16.03 11.75
N ASP A 78 -7.02 17.01 12.66
CA ASP A 78 -6.18 17.10 13.88
C ASP A 78 -4.66 16.91 13.69
N ASP A 79 -4.23 16.79 12.45
CA ASP A 79 -2.83 16.72 12.07
C ASP A 79 -2.25 18.13 11.90
N TYR A 80 -0.96 18.29 12.24
CA TYR A 80 -0.27 19.59 12.26
C TYR A 80 -1.00 20.67 13.10
N THR A 81 -1.85 20.27 14.06
CA THR A 81 -2.67 21.21 14.84
C THR A 81 -1.79 22.19 15.61
N ALA A 82 -0.76 21.69 16.31
CA ALA A 82 0.16 22.52 17.08
C ALA A 82 1.21 23.25 16.20
N GLU A 83 1.59 22.64 15.08
CA GLU A 83 2.67 23.09 14.20
C GLU A 83 2.24 24.09 13.15
N PHE A 84 0.99 24.04 12.70
CA PHE A 84 0.44 24.89 11.63
C PHE A 84 -0.92 25.50 11.96
N VAL A 85 -1.91 24.71 12.41
CA VAL A 85 -3.30 25.19 12.53
C VAL A 85 -3.47 26.23 13.64
N SER A 86 -3.00 25.96 14.87
CA SER A 86 -3.05 26.93 15.98
C SER A 86 -2.20 28.19 15.71
N PRO A 87 -0.98 28.11 15.14
CA PRO A 87 -0.27 29.28 14.62
C PRO A 87 -1.08 30.10 13.59
N LEU A 88 -1.71 29.43 12.61
CA LEU A 88 -2.52 30.10 11.58
C LEU A 88 -3.75 30.78 12.19
N GLN A 89 -4.46 30.12 13.10
CA GLN A 89 -5.61 30.66 13.82
C GLN A 89 -5.21 31.87 14.68
N THR A 90 -4.06 31.81 15.35
CA THR A 90 -3.51 32.94 16.13
C THR A 90 -3.25 34.13 15.21
N THR A 91 -2.50 33.92 14.12
CA THR A 91 -2.13 35.00 13.19
C THR A 91 -3.35 35.60 12.47
N LEU A 92 -4.38 34.80 12.15
CA LEU A 92 -5.65 35.28 11.58
C LEU A 92 -6.44 36.15 12.58
N ASN A 93 -6.53 35.74 13.84
CA ASN A 93 -7.18 36.53 14.89
C ASN A 93 -6.41 37.83 15.19
N GLU A 94 -5.08 37.79 15.25
CA GLU A 94 -4.20 38.98 15.34
C GLU A 94 -4.39 39.92 14.13
N ALA A 95 -4.62 39.37 12.93
CA ALA A 95 -4.92 40.13 11.72
C ALA A 95 -6.33 40.77 11.71
N GLY A 96 -7.13 40.59 12.76
CA GLY A 96 -8.48 41.14 12.92
C GLY A 96 -9.58 40.33 12.23
N LEU A 97 -9.32 39.06 11.91
CA LEU A 97 -10.26 38.16 11.25
C LEU A 97 -10.78 37.14 12.26
N SER A 98 -12.11 37.05 12.44
CA SER A 98 -12.72 36.14 13.41
C SER A 98 -12.50 34.69 12.97
N CYS A 99 -11.59 33.96 13.63
CA CYS A 99 -11.13 32.65 13.17
C CYS A 99 -11.46 31.50 14.13
N HIS A 100 -12.25 30.55 13.65
CA HIS A 100 -12.60 29.30 14.33
C HIS A 100 -11.94 28.09 13.66
N THR A 101 -11.88 26.97 14.38
CA THR A 101 -11.25 25.70 13.95
C THR A 101 -12.24 24.56 14.17
N GLU A 102 -12.43 23.73 13.15
CA GLU A 102 -13.21 22.50 13.19
C GLU A 102 -12.34 21.32 12.76
N THR A 103 -12.55 20.18 13.41
CA THR A 103 -11.72 18.98 13.24
C THR A 103 -12.54 17.89 12.55
N ILE A 104 -12.04 17.37 11.42
CA ILE A 104 -12.60 16.20 10.72
C ILE A 104 -12.03 14.94 11.36
N THR A 105 -12.90 14.02 11.79
CA THR A 105 -12.51 12.72 12.35
C THR A 105 -12.46 11.62 11.29
N ALA A 106 -12.17 10.38 11.71
CA ALA A 106 -12.17 9.20 10.83
C ALA A 106 -13.54 8.86 10.23
N THR A 107 -14.64 9.39 10.77
CA THR A 107 -16.03 9.07 10.38
C THR A 107 -16.75 10.18 9.61
N ASP A 108 -16.13 11.35 9.45
CA ASP A 108 -16.78 12.52 8.83
C ASP A 108 -16.44 12.65 7.34
N SER A 109 -17.42 12.95 6.49
CA SER A 109 -17.13 13.38 5.12
C SER A 109 -16.61 14.81 5.10
N ILE A 110 -15.42 15.00 4.50
CA ILE A 110 -14.85 16.33 4.19
C ILE A 110 -15.85 17.16 3.36
N THR A 111 -16.54 16.52 2.42
CA THR A 111 -17.46 17.16 1.48
C THR A 111 -18.70 17.65 2.22
N GLU A 112 -19.34 16.79 3.01
CA GLU A 112 -20.53 17.14 3.79
C GLU A 112 -20.21 18.21 4.83
N LYS A 113 -19.12 18.03 5.59
CA LYS A 113 -18.68 19.00 6.60
C LYS A 113 -18.37 20.36 5.97
N THR A 114 -17.69 20.39 4.82
CA THR A 114 -17.43 21.66 4.10
C THR A 114 -18.72 22.32 3.62
N VAL A 115 -19.72 21.55 3.17
CA VAL A 115 -21.02 22.07 2.73
C VAL A 115 -21.84 22.62 3.91
N GLU A 116 -21.95 21.89 5.02
CA GLU A 116 -22.58 22.34 6.28
C GLU A 116 -21.98 23.69 6.72
N LEU A 117 -20.66 23.74 6.80
CA LEU A 117 -19.91 24.93 7.23
C LEU A 117 -20.03 26.10 6.26
N LEU A 118 -20.28 25.86 4.96
CA LEU A 118 -20.54 26.89 3.96
C LEU A 118 -22.03 27.28 3.83
N LEU A 119 -22.97 26.49 4.34
CA LEU A 119 -24.38 26.89 4.43
C LEU A 119 -24.67 27.72 5.69
N ASN A 120 -23.88 27.55 6.75
CA ASN A 120 -23.97 28.35 7.96
C ASN A 120 -23.74 29.86 7.66
N PRO A 121 -24.74 30.74 7.91
CA PRO A 121 -24.67 32.15 7.51
C PRO A 121 -23.63 32.98 8.29
N SER A 122 -23.17 32.50 9.44
CA SER A 122 -22.07 33.11 10.21
C SER A 122 -20.73 33.03 9.47
N ASN A 123 -20.56 31.97 8.67
CA ASN A 123 -19.32 31.63 8.00
C ASN A 123 -19.22 32.33 6.64
N ARG A 124 -18.13 33.07 6.48
CA ARG A 124 -17.77 33.73 5.23
C ARG A 124 -17.05 32.78 4.29
N MET A 125 -16.13 31.98 4.85
CA MET A 125 -15.11 31.27 4.09
C MET A 125 -14.59 30.09 4.92
N VAL A 126 -14.32 28.95 4.25
CA VAL A 126 -13.64 27.80 4.84
C VAL A 126 -12.20 27.72 4.29
N LEU A 127 -11.25 27.48 5.18
CA LEU A 127 -9.86 27.17 4.86
C LEU A 127 -9.64 25.66 5.09
N LEU A 128 -9.64 24.88 4.03
CA LEU A 128 -9.53 23.42 4.12
C LEU A 128 -8.06 23.00 4.08
N VAL A 129 -7.52 22.55 5.21
CA VAL A 129 -6.14 22.08 5.34
C VAL A 129 -6.08 20.62 4.93
N ILE A 130 -5.26 20.32 3.91
CA ILE A 130 -5.07 18.98 3.35
C ILE A 130 -3.60 18.63 3.45
N SER A 131 -3.31 17.49 4.08
CA SER A 131 -1.96 16.95 4.24
C SER A 131 -1.81 15.60 3.51
N PRO A 132 -0.62 14.97 3.54
CA PRO A 132 -0.48 13.60 3.08
C PRO A 132 -1.23 12.60 3.99
N GLN A 133 -1.33 12.87 5.29
CA GLN A 133 -1.96 11.95 6.26
C GLN A 133 -3.47 11.89 6.03
N ALA A 134 -4.09 13.04 5.78
CA ALA A 134 -5.47 13.19 5.30
C ALA A 134 -5.78 12.40 4.01
N LEU A 135 -4.77 12.05 3.22
CA LEU A 135 -4.90 11.35 1.94
C LEU A 135 -4.43 9.88 2.00
N HIS A 136 -3.77 9.47 3.07
CA HIS A 136 -3.14 8.15 3.22
C HIS A 136 -3.95 7.15 4.07
N HIS A 137 -4.88 7.60 4.92
CA HIS A 137 -5.57 6.69 5.83
C HIS A 137 -6.72 5.91 5.17
N ASN A 138 -6.76 4.60 5.39
CA ASN A 138 -7.86 3.72 4.95
C ASN A 138 -9.22 4.03 5.62
N HIS A 139 -9.25 4.91 6.62
CA HIS A 139 -10.50 5.37 7.23
C HIS A 139 -11.25 6.39 6.35
N TRP A 140 -10.53 7.17 5.55
CA TRP A 140 -11.13 8.24 4.75
C TRP A 140 -11.55 7.64 3.40
N SER A 141 -12.81 7.21 3.34
CA SER A 141 -13.42 6.38 2.28
C SER A 141 -13.66 7.15 0.97
N ASN A 142 -12.60 7.81 0.49
CA ASN A 142 -12.53 8.84 -0.55
C ASN A 142 -12.96 10.24 -0.07
N LEU A 143 -12.34 11.27 -0.64
CA LEU A 143 -13.03 12.53 -0.86
C LEU A 143 -14.24 12.20 -1.76
N ASP A 144 -15.47 12.52 -1.34
CA ASP A 144 -16.64 12.16 -2.14
C ASP A 144 -16.54 12.73 -3.56
N TYR A 145 -16.64 11.83 -4.54
CA TYR A 145 -16.19 12.04 -5.91
C TYR A 145 -16.91 13.18 -6.67
N GLU A 146 -18.03 13.70 -6.14
CA GLU A 146 -18.72 14.90 -6.64
C GLU A 146 -18.62 16.09 -5.67
N PHE A 147 -17.40 16.53 -5.35
CA PHE A 147 -17.18 17.75 -4.56
C PHE A 147 -17.92 18.96 -5.17
N PRO A 148 -18.98 19.50 -4.53
CA PRO A 148 -19.94 20.37 -5.20
C PRO A 148 -19.54 21.84 -5.20
N VAL A 149 -18.61 22.24 -4.31
CA VAL A 149 -18.14 23.62 -4.17
C VAL A 149 -17.27 24.02 -5.37
N ARG A 150 -17.69 25.05 -6.10
CA ARG A 150 -16.96 25.61 -7.27
C ARG A 150 -16.52 27.06 -7.08
N ASN A 151 -16.83 27.66 -5.93
CA ASN A 151 -16.60 29.08 -5.66
C ASN A 151 -15.31 29.27 -4.84
N ASP A 152 -14.21 29.65 -5.51
CA ASP A 152 -12.88 29.86 -4.93
C ASP A 152 -12.81 31.03 -3.91
N LYS A 153 -13.87 31.84 -3.84
CA LYS A 153 -14.02 32.94 -2.86
C LYS A 153 -14.59 32.47 -1.52
N LEU A 154 -15.16 31.26 -1.50
CA LEU A 154 -15.78 30.64 -0.32
C LEU A 154 -14.91 29.53 0.28
N LEU A 155 -14.16 28.81 -0.56
CA LEU A 155 -13.28 27.73 -0.13
C LEU A 155 -11.87 27.94 -0.67
N LEU A 156 -10.89 27.95 0.23
CA LEU A 156 -9.47 27.98 -0.12
C LEU A 156 -8.78 26.71 0.41
N PRO A 157 -8.44 25.74 -0.46
CA PRO A 157 -7.61 24.61 -0.08
C PRO A 157 -6.20 25.09 0.30
N ILE A 158 -5.71 24.63 1.45
CA ILE A 158 -4.34 24.79 1.92
C ILE A 158 -3.66 23.44 1.80
N LEU A 159 -2.70 23.33 0.91
CA LEU A 159 -2.04 22.08 0.53
C LEU A 159 -0.71 21.96 1.25
N LEU A 160 -0.68 21.22 2.36
CA LEU A 160 0.52 20.90 3.14
C LEU A 160 1.22 19.69 2.52
N TYR A 161 2.50 19.79 2.15
CA TYR A 161 3.22 18.63 1.61
C TYR A 161 4.74 18.60 1.89
N PRO A 162 5.31 17.42 2.23
CA PRO A 162 6.75 17.18 2.24
C PRO A 162 7.44 17.48 0.90
N ARG A 163 8.73 17.81 0.97
CA ARG A 163 9.56 18.06 -0.21
C ARG A 163 9.49 16.89 -1.20
N GLY A 164 8.95 17.15 -2.39
CA GLY A 164 8.91 16.20 -3.51
C GLY A 164 7.59 15.43 -3.64
N SER A 165 6.68 15.47 -2.66
CA SER A 165 5.38 14.77 -2.77
C SER A 165 4.28 15.57 -3.46
N ARG A 166 4.54 16.83 -3.86
CA ARG A 166 3.57 17.73 -4.53
C ARG A 166 2.79 17.04 -5.64
N ASP A 167 3.48 16.47 -6.62
CA ASP A 167 2.84 15.94 -7.83
C ASP A 167 2.20 14.56 -7.61
N ARG A 168 2.46 13.92 -6.46
CA ARG A 168 1.69 12.78 -5.94
C ARG A 168 0.38 13.28 -5.33
N MET A 169 0.43 14.34 -4.54
CA MET A 169 -0.76 14.92 -3.89
C MET A 169 -1.71 15.58 -4.91
N VAL A 170 -1.17 16.33 -5.88
CA VAL A 170 -1.94 16.88 -7.00
C VAL A 170 -2.60 15.75 -7.81
N ARG A 171 -1.90 14.64 -8.09
CA ARG A 171 -2.52 13.47 -8.76
C ARG A 171 -3.62 12.82 -7.92
N PHE A 172 -3.44 12.65 -6.61
CA PHE A 172 -4.51 12.15 -5.74
C PHE A 172 -5.74 13.07 -5.74
N LEU A 173 -5.55 14.40 -5.71
CA LEU A 173 -6.65 15.36 -5.82
C LEU A 173 -7.29 15.34 -7.21
N GLN A 174 -6.52 15.19 -8.29
CA GLN A 174 -7.06 15.02 -9.65
C GLN A 174 -7.87 13.73 -9.81
N GLN A 175 -7.51 12.65 -9.11
CA GLN A 175 -8.20 11.36 -9.17
C GLN A 175 -9.44 11.30 -8.27
N ARG A 176 -9.37 11.84 -7.04
CA ARG A 176 -10.45 11.73 -6.04
C ARG A 176 -11.35 12.96 -5.93
N ALA A 177 -10.84 14.17 -6.21
CA ALA A 177 -11.62 15.41 -6.12
C ALA A 177 -11.25 16.42 -7.25
N PRO A 178 -11.54 16.11 -8.53
CA PRO A 178 -11.12 16.95 -9.67
C PRO A 178 -11.54 18.42 -9.55
N VAL A 179 -12.72 18.69 -8.97
CA VAL A 179 -13.23 20.06 -8.75
C VAL A 179 -12.34 20.83 -7.78
N MET A 180 -11.94 20.20 -6.67
CA MET A 180 -11.07 20.80 -5.66
C MET A 180 -9.67 21.09 -6.22
N CYS A 181 -9.14 20.23 -7.09
CA CYS A 181 -7.88 20.47 -7.79
C CYS A 181 -7.91 21.66 -8.76
N ASN A 182 -9.10 22.08 -9.21
CA ASN A 182 -9.29 23.24 -10.09
C ASN A 182 -9.52 24.56 -9.31
N LEU A 183 -9.62 24.51 -7.97
CA LEU A 183 -9.73 25.72 -7.14
C LEU A 183 -8.35 26.36 -6.93
N THR A 184 -8.33 27.70 -6.84
CA THR A 184 -7.18 28.46 -6.36
C THR A 184 -6.78 27.94 -4.97
N SER A 185 -5.54 27.49 -4.78
CA SER A 185 -5.07 26.89 -3.53
C SER A 185 -3.77 27.52 -3.02
N VAL A 186 -3.52 27.43 -1.71
CA VAL A 186 -2.26 27.84 -1.08
C VAL A 186 -1.40 26.61 -0.84
N GLU A 187 -0.42 26.41 -1.71
CA GLU A 187 0.63 25.41 -1.52
C GLU A 187 1.61 25.82 -0.42
N ILE A 188 1.82 24.93 0.56
CA ILE A 188 2.77 25.09 1.65
C ILE A 188 3.64 23.83 1.71
N ARG A 189 4.93 24.04 1.44
CA ARG A 189 5.96 23.00 1.58
C ARG A 189 6.35 22.86 3.04
N ASP A 190 6.36 21.64 3.57
CA ASP A 190 7.10 21.33 4.80
C ASP A 190 8.61 21.40 4.48
N GLU A 191 9.31 22.36 5.10
CA GLU A 191 10.75 22.59 4.95
C GLU A 191 11.58 21.93 6.07
N ARG A 192 11.16 20.75 6.57
CA ARG A 192 12.08 19.77 7.16
C ARG A 192 13.34 19.64 6.27
N LYS A 193 14.51 19.74 6.90
CA LYS A 193 15.77 20.16 6.25
C LYS A 193 16.44 19.06 5.41
N ASP A 194 15.90 18.80 4.23
CA ASP A 194 16.60 18.04 3.18
C ASP A 194 17.18 18.91 2.06
N GLY A 195 18.34 18.50 1.55
CA GLY A 195 19.31 19.31 0.81
C GLY A 195 18.81 20.02 -0.46
N ALA A 196 19.46 21.12 -0.82
CA ALA A 196 19.02 22.01 -1.90
C ALA A 196 19.43 21.57 -3.31
N ARG A 197 18.43 21.26 -4.15
CA ARG A 197 18.49 21.48 -5.62
C ARG A 197 17.20 22.16 -6.11
N ARG A 198 17.34 23.00 -7.15
CA ARG A 198 16.27 23.55 -8.00
C ARG A 198 16.35 22.86 -9.37
N LYS A 199 15.22 22.61 -10.04
CA LYS A 199 15.17 22.33 -11.49
C LYS A 199 14.49 23.52 -12.18
N THR A 200 14.90 23.81 -13.41
CA THR A 200 14.17 24.64 -14.37
C THR A 200 13.42 23.73 -15.34
N GLU A 201 12.31 24.21 -15.90
CA GLU A 201 11.60 23.51 -16.96
C GLU A 201 12.38 23.56 -18.28
N GLY A 202 12.35 22.47 -19.06
CA GLY A 202 12.71 22.52 -20.48
C GLY A 202 13.74 21.51 -20.99
N ASN A 203 13.41 20.21 -21.02
CA ASN A 203 13.76 19.30 -22.13
C ASN A 203 13.18 17.88 -21.91
N HIS A 204 12.03 17.54 -22.52
CA HIS A 204 11.50 16.17 -22.46
C HIS A 204 12.47 15.11 -23.03
N ALA A 205 13.31 15.48 -23.99
CA ALA A 205 14.35 14.59 -24.52
C ALA A 205 15.51 14.36 -23.53
N GLU A 206 15.81 15.35 -22.69
CA GLU A 206 16.87 15.28 -21.67
C GLU A 206 16.36 14.58 -20.41
N ASP A 207 15.11 14.78 -20.01
CA ASP A 207 14.44 13.98 -18.97
C ASP A 207 14.33 12.50 -19.40
N PHE A 208 14.02 12.20 -20.68
CA PHE A 208 14.03 10.83 -21.21
C PHE A 208 15.45 10.23 -21.27
N HIS A 209 16.47 11.03 -21.59
CA HIS A 209 17.86 10.57 -21.56
C HIS A 209 18.34 10.31 -20.13
N GLN A 210 18.01 11.20 -19.19
CA GLN A 210 18.28 11.07 -17.75
C GLN A 210 17.57 9.85 -17.14
N MET A 211 16.35 9.53 -17.58
CA MET A 211 15.64 8.31 -17.21
C MET A 211 16.37 7.06 -17.73
N LEU A 212 16.78 7.04 -19.00
CA LEU A 212 17.58 5.93 -19.55
C LEU A 212 18.94 5.80 -18.85
N GLU A 213 19.64 6.90 -18.58
CA GLU A 213 20.91 6.90 -17.87
C GLU A 213 20.74 6.35 -16.44
N SER A 214 19.62 6.67 -15.78
CA SER A 214 19.23 6.10 -14.48
C SER A 214 18.78 4.62 -14.54
N ILE A 215 18.41 4.10 -15.71
CA ILE A 215 18.13 2.67 -15.94
C ILE A 215 19.43 1.92 -16.17
N PHE A 216 20.26 2.39 -17.12
CA PHE A 216 21.50 1.71 -17.51
C PHE A 216 22.59 1.77 -16.44
N SER A 217 22.60 2.79 -15.56
CA SER A 217 23.50 2.85 -14.39
C SER A 217 23.10 1.92 -13.23
N ARG A 218 21.93 1.27 -13.30
CA ARG A 218 21.53 0.18 -12.40
C ARG A 218 21.90 -1.21 -12.92
N LEU A 219 22.36 -1.34 -14.17
CA LEU A 219 22.81 -2.61 -14.76
C LEU A 219 24.26 -2.90 -14.38
N ASP A 220 24.53 -4.13 -13.96
CA ASP A 220 25.89 -4.62 -13.74
C ASP A 220 26.55 -5.13 -15.04
N ASP A 221 27.85 -5.45 -14.99
CA ASP A 221 28.62 -5.95 -16.13
C ASP A 221 28.04 -7.24 -16.75
N ARG A 222 27.23 -8.01 -16.02
CA ARG A 222 26.55 -9.22 -16.52
C ARG A 222 25.28 -8.83 -17.26
N ASP A 223 24.44 -8.01 -16.64
CA ASP A 223 23.19 -7.52 -17.24
C ASP A 223 23.46 -6.77 -18.54
N MET A 224 24.51 -5.94 -18.55
CA MET A 224 25.02 -5.27 -19.74
C MET A 224 25.38 -6.26 -20.86
N ARG A 225 26.08 -7.37 -20.56
CA ARG A 225 26.46 -8.39 -21.55
C ARG A 225 25.26 -9.20 -22.06
N LEU A 226 24.32 -9.57 -21.19
CA LEU A 226 23.10 -10.27 -21.60
C LEU A 226 22.23 -9.39 -22.51
N LEU A 227 22.06 -8.12 -22.15
CA LEU A 227 21.33 -7.13 -22.94
C LEU A 227 22.01 -6.82 -24.27
N LEU A 228 23.35 -6.69 -24.29
CA LEU A 228 24.16 -6.52 -25.50
C LEU A 228 23.99 -7.70 -26.45
N ARG A 229 24.10 -8.94 -25.96
CA ARG A 229 23.93 -10.17 -26.75
C ARG A 229 22.56 -10.23 -27.43
N LEU A 230 21.49 -9.88 -26.71
CA LEU A 230 20.12 -9.85 -27.23
C LEU A 230 19.92 -8.74 -28.28
N TRP A 231 20.45 -7.54 -28.03
CA TRP A 231 20.45 -6.44 -28.99
C TRP A 231 21.23 -6.80 -30.27
N SER A 232 22.40 -7.44 -30.13
CA SER A 232 23.20 -7.93 -31.25
C SER A 232 22.47 -9.00 -32.06
N ALA A 233 21.84 -9.97 -31.40
CA ALA A 233 21.02 -10.99 -32.04
C ALA A 233 19.83 -10.39 -32.81
N ARG A 234 19.09 -9.44 -32.21
CA ARG A 234 17.92 -8.81 -32.85
C ARG A 234 18.29 -7.83 -33.98
N THR A 235 19.44 -7.16 -33.90
CA THR A 235 19.89 -6.21 -34.94
C THR A 235 20.77 -6.81 -36.03
N GLY A 236 21.20 -8.07 -35.90
CA GLY A 236 22.15 -8.72 -36.80
C GLY A 236 23.57 -8.12 -36.75
N LYS A 237 23.87 -7.29 -35.75
CA LYS A 237 25.17 -6.65 -35.57
C LYS A 237 26.02 -7.52 -34.65
N GLN A 238 27.23 -7.87 -35.09
CA GLN A 238 28.22 -8.46 -34.19
C GLN A 238 28.48 -7.52 -33.00
N GLU A 239 28.80 -8.12 -31.85
CA GLU A 239 29.16 -7.40 -30.63
C GLU A 239 30.35 -6.48 -30.93
N SER A 240 30.11 -5.17 -30.93
CA SER A 240 31.15 -4.19 -31.26
C SER A 240 32.09 -4.02 -30.06
N THR A 241 33.39 -4.09 -30.31
CA THR A 241 34.43 -3.79 -29.31
C THR A 241 34.43 -2.32 -28.85
N GLU A 242 33.59 -1.47 -29.44
CA GLU A 242 33.35 -0.08 -28.98
C GLU A 242 32.39 0.01 -27.77
N ILE A 243 31.72 -1.08 -27.38
CA ILE A 243 30.68 -1.07 -26.34
C ILE A 243 31.25 -1.66 -25.05
N GLU A 244 32.02 -0.85 -24.31
CA GLU A 244 32.65 -1.25 -23.04
C GLU A 244 31.77 -0.99 -21.81
N THR A 245 30.82 -0.05 -21.85
CA THR A 245 30.00 0.33 -20.69
C THR A 245 28.48 0.29 -20.97
N PRO A 246 27.62 0.20 -19.93
CA PRO A 246 26.16 0.34 -20.08
C PRO A 246 25.75 1.65 -20.76
N ALA A 247 26.49 2.74 -20.52
CA ALA A 247 26.23 4.04 -21.15
C ALA A 247 26.50 4.02 -22.66
N ASP A 248 27.46 3.22 -23.14
CA ASP A 248 27.78 3.12 -24.57
C ASP A 248 26.83 2.18 -25.32
N LEU A 249 26.30 1.18 -24.62
CA LEU A 249 25.16 0.37 -25.08
C LEU A 249 23.92 1.26 -25.23
N MET A 250 23.56 2.03 -24.21
CA MET A 250 22.46 3.02 -24.24
C MET A 250 22.60 4.01 -25.39
N LYS A 251 23.77 4.67 -25.52
CA LYS A 251 24.07 5.59 -26.63
C LYS A 251 23.95 4.90 -27.99
N THR A 252 24.36 3.64 -28.11
CA THR A 252 24.29 2.90 -29.37
C THR A 252 22.85 2.45 -29.71
N MET A 253 22.05 2.04 -28.73
CA MET A 253 20.62 1.74 -28.92
C MET A 253 19.83 2.99 -29.36
N LEU A 254 20.12 4.16 -28.75
CA LEU A 254 19.56 5.45 -29.19
C LEU A 254 20.06 5.86 -30.59
N ARG A 255 21.38 5.85 -30.83
CA ARG A 255 22.01 6.19 -32.12
C ARG A 255 21.51 5.34 -33.29
N THR A 256 21.04 4.13 -33.02
CA THR A 256 20.53 3.20 -34.04
C THR A 256 19.01 3.20 -34.18
N GLY A 257 18.29 4.05 -33.42
CA GLY A 257 16.83 4.11 -33.42
C GLY A 257 16.15 2.89 -32.80
N TYR A 258 16.90 2.06 -32.07
CA TYR A 258 16.42 0.83 -31.44
C TYR A 258 15.55 1.13 -30.20
N ILE A 259 15.94 2.16 -29.45
CA ILE A 259 15.06 2.86 -28.50
C ILE A 259 14.67 4.19 -29.15
N THR A 260 13.37 4.44 -29.30
CA THR A 260 12.85 5.72 -29.76
C THR A 260 12.32 6.55 -28.58
N THR A 261 12.38 7.87 -28.69
CA THR A 261 11.98 8.78 -27.61
C THR A 261 10.54 8.53 -27.18
N GLY A 262 10.35 8.14 -25.92
CA GLY A 262 9.04 7.81 -25.36
C GLY A 262 8.57 6.36 -25.54
N ASN A 263 9.36 5.45 -26.14
CA ASN A 263 9.00 4.04 -26.26
C ASN A 263 10.12 3.12 -25.75
N LEU A 264 9.87 2.45 -24.61
CA LEU A 264 10.77 1.47 -24.00
C LEU A 264 10.41 0.01 -24.32
N GLY A 265 9.32 -0.26 -25.02
CA GLY A 265 8.78 -1.62 -25.20
C GLY A 265 9.68 -2.58 -25.99
N MET A 266 10.76 -2.09 -26.60
CA MET A 266 11.84 -2.93 -27.14
C MET A 266 12.88 -3.28 -26.07
N LEU A 267 13.38 -2.28 -25.34
CA LEU A 267 14.32 -2.45 -24.23
C LEU A 267 13.74 -3.37 -23.15
N GLU A 268 12.47 -3.18 -22.81
CA GLU A 268 11.72 -4.00 -21.84
C GLU A 268 11.66 -5.49 -22.24
N LYS A 269 11.48 -5.80 -23.52
CA LYS A 269 11.47 -7.18 -24.01
C LYS A 269 12.85 -7.81 -23.98
N ASP A 270 13.90 -7.06 -24.31
CA ASP A 270 15.27 -7.58 -24.18
C ASP A 270 15.68 -7.75 -22.72
N MET A 271 15.25 -6.85 -21.82
CA MET A 271 15.48 -6.98 -20.38
C MET A 271 14.77 -8.22 -19.82
N ILE A 272 13.49 -8.44 -20.14
CA ILE A 272 12.79 -9.68 -19.77
C ILE A 272 13.49 -10.91 -20.37
N ALA A 273 13.96 -10.86 -21.61
CA ALA A 273 14.68 -11.96 -22.25
C ALA A 273 15.98 -12.34 -21.53
N ALA A 274 16.65 -11.36 -20.90
CA ALA A 274 17.79 -11.56 -20.01
C ALA A 274 17.41 -11.90 -18.53
N GLY A 275 16.12 -11.88 -18.18
CA GLY A 275 15.64 -12.00 -16.80
C GLY A 275 15.89 -10.74 -15.94
N ILE A 276 16.13 -9.59 -16.58
CA ILE A 276 16.32 -8.30 -15.91
C ILE A 276 14.95 -7.66 -15.68
N SER A 277 14.56 -7.48 -14.41
CA SER A 277 13.36 -6.73 -14.03
C SER A 277 13.49 -5.25 -14.39
N LEU A 278 12.82 -4.83 -15.47
CA LEU A 278 12.57 -3.40 -15.69
C LEU A 278 11.74 -2.77 -14.54
N PRO A 279 10.66 -3.41 -14.02
CA PRO A 279 9.88 -2.86 -12.90
C PRO A 279 10.68 -2.52 -11.65
N ILE A 280 11.58 -3.41 -11.19
CA ILE A 280 12.41 -3.15 -10.00
C ILE A 280 13.46 -2.06 -10.29
N ILE A 281 14.06 -2.07 -11.49
CA ILE A 281 14.96 -0.98 -11.92
C ILE A 281 14.24 0.37 -11.94
N MET A 282 12.97 0.40 -12.33
CA MET A 282 12.18 1.63 -12.52
C MET A 282 11.45 2.15 -11.28
N ARG A 283 11.20 1.30 -10.28
CA ARG A 283 10.36 1.61 -9.09
C ARG A 283 10.66 2.97 -8.47
N ASP A 284 11.95 3.24 -8.20
CA ASP A 284 12.44 4.45 -7.52
C ASP A 284 13.06 5.49 -8.47
N ILE A 285 12.94 5.32 -9.79
CA ILE A 285 13.37 6.34 -10.76
C ILE A 285 12.28 7.42 -10.85
N PRO A 286 12.56 8.69 -10.50
CA PRO A 286 11.56 9.75 -10.56
C PRO A 286 11.11 10.04 -12.00
N GLY A 287 9.81 10.23 -12.19
CA GLY A 287 9.23 10.59 -13.49
C GLY A 287 8.86 9.41 -14.40
N VAL A 288 9.23 8.17 -14.06
CA VAL A 288 8.77 6.98 -14.80
C VAL A 288 7.25 6.79 -14.66
N PRO A 289 6.51 6.48 -15.75
CA PRO A 289 5.10 6.10 -15.68
C PRO A 289 4.86 4.88 -14.80
N GLU A 290 3.85 4.93 -13.95
CA GLU A 290 3.51 3.83 -13.03
C GLU A 290 3.20 2.51 -13.76
N GLU A 291 2.68 2.58 -15.00
CA GLU A 291 2.47 1.44 -15.91
C GLU A 291 3.72 0.59 -16.19
N MET A 292 4.93 1.14 -15.98
CA MET A 292 6.20 0.45 -16.18
C MET A 292 6.84 -0.04 -14.87
N LYS A 293 6.21 0.21 -13.71
CA LYS A 293 6.72 -0.13 -12.37
C LYS A 293 6.07 -1.37 -11.75
N TYR A 294 5.01 -1.90 -12.35
CA TYR A 294 4.23 -3.01 -11.81
C TYR A 294 3.94 -4.06 -12.88
N THR A 295 3.57 -5.25 -12.40
CA THR A 295 2.88 -6.30 -13.16
C THR A 295 1.81 -5.70 -14.07
N ARG A 296 1.88 -5.95 -15.39
CA ARG A 296 0.82 -5.54 -16.31
C ARG A 296 -0.32 -6.54 -16.23
N THR A 297 -1.54 -6.05 -16.06
CA THR A 297 -2.76 -6.87 -15.96
C THR A 297 -3.82 -6.36 -16.93
N ILE A 298 -4.56 -7.28 -17.56
CA ILE A 298 -5.75 -6.99 -18.35
C ILE A 298 -6.90 -7.92 -17.95
N GLU A 299 -8.11 -7.40 -17.92
CA GLU A 299 -9.32 -8.14 -17.57
C GLU A 299 -10.39 -7.97 -18.66
N ALA A 300 -11.09 -9.04 -19.02
CA ALA A 300 -12.23 -8.98 -19.92
C ALA A 300 -13.25 -10.10 -19.66
N ALA A 301 -14.52 -9.80 -19.91
CA ALA A 301 -15.56 -10.81 -19.97
C ALA A 301 -15.49 -11.58 -21.30
N VAL A 302 -15.36 -12.90 -21.23
CA VAL A 302 -15.37 -13.80 -22.39
C VAL A 302 -16.51 -14.79 -22.25
N GLY A 303 -17.34 -14.91 -23.29
CA GLY A 303 -18.51 -15.77 -23.30
C GLY A 303 -18.34 -17.07 -24.11
N PRO A 304 -19.42 -17.84 -24.28
CA PRO A 304 -19.43 -19.05 -25.12
C PRO A 304 -19.11 -18.79 -26.61
N ALA A 305 -19.16 -17.54 -27.05
CA ALA A 305 -18.67 -17.11 -28.37
C ALA A 305 -17.15 -17.27 -28.55
N GLY A 306 -16.39 -17.39 -27.45
CA GLY A 306 -14.95 -17.22 -27.45
C GLY A 306 -14.55 -15.74 -27.38
N GLY A 307 -13.25 -15.46 -27.46
CA GLY A 307 -12.71 -14.10 -27.41
C GLY A 307 -11.19 -14.07 -27.34
N GLU A 308 -10.63 -12.86 -27.34
CA GLU A 308 -9.19 -12.62 -27.26
C GLU A 308 -8.89 -11.55 -26.21
N LEU A 309 -7.84 -11.75 -25.42
CA LEU A 309 -7.26 -10.75 -24.51
C LEU A 309 -5.78 -10.60 -24.84
N GLU A 310 -5.25 -9.38 -24.87
CA GLU A 310 -3.83 -9.13 -25.13
C GLU A 310 -3.26 -8.08 -24.18
N ILE A 311 -2.14 -8.39 -23.54
CA ILE A 311 -1.23 -7.41 -22.94
C ILE A 311 -0.29 -6.96 -24.07
N PRO A 312 -0.46 -5.74 -24.64
CA PRO A 312 0.00 -5.43 -26.00
C PRO A 312 1.47 -5.77 -26.28
N GLY A 313 1.68 -6.76 -27.15
CA GLY A 313 3.00 -7.24 -27.55
C GLY A 313 3.78 -8.08 -26.52
N PHE A 314 3.17 -8.51 -25.41
CA PHE A 314 3.77 -9.44 -24.44
C PHE A 314 3.11 -10.81 -24.45
N VAL A 315 1.79 -10.85 -24.22
CA VAL A 315 1.01 -12.08 -24.05
C VAL A 315 -0.36 -11.87 -24.67
N LYS A 316 -0.85 -12.87 -25.40
CA LYS A 316 -2.20 -12.93 -25.94
C LYS A 316 -2.86 -14.26 -25.58
N LEU A 317 -4.01 -14.22 -24.91
CA LEU A 317 -4.89 -15.37 -24.72
C LEU A 317 -5.95 -15.37 -25.83
N ILE A 318 -6.16 -16.52 -26.44
CA ILE A 318 -7.24 -16.80 -27.38
C ILE A 318 -8.10 -17.90 -26.77
N VAL A 319 -9.37 -17.60 -26.57
CA VAL A 319 -10.38 -18.53 -26.05
C VAL A 319 -11.27 -18.97 -27.22
N PRO A 320 -11.17 -20.23 -27.69
CA PRO A 320 -12.00 -20.72 -28.78
C PRO A 320 -13.49 -20.75 -28.43
N GLN A 321 -14.35 -20.66 -29.45
CA GLN A 321 -15.80 -20.77 -29.31
C GLN A 321 -16.19 -22.10 -28.61
N GLY A 322 -17.12 -22.03 -27.65
CA GLY A 322 -17.64 -23.17 -26.89
C GLY A 322 -16.74 -23.68 -25.77
N VAL A 323 -15.53 -23.12 -25.59
CA VAL A 323 -14.63 -23.50 -24.48
C VAL A 323 -15.16 -23.04 -23.13
N LEU A 324 -15.89 -21.92 -23.07
CA LEU A 324 -16.60 -21.46 -21.88
C LEU A 324 -18.11 -21.75 -22.00
N GLN A 325 -18.74 -22.09 -20.88
CA GLN A 325 -20.19 -22.36 -20.82
C GLN A 325 -21.03 -21.09 -20.58
N GLN A 326 -20.44 -20.04 -20.02
CA GLN A 326 -21.08 -18.77 -19.66
C GLN A 326 -20.07 -17.62 -19.73
N ASP A 327 -20.59 -16.39 -19.73
CA ASP A 327 -19.76 -15.18 -19.65
C ASP A 327 -18.94 -15.18 -18.37
N THR A 328 -17.62 -15.18 -18.54
CA THR A 328 -16.61 -15.40 -17.50
C THR A 328 -15.65 -14.22 -17.50
N MET A 329 -15.38 -13.62 -16.34
CA MET A 329 -14.27 -12.68 -16.23
C MET A 329 -12.95 -13.44 -16.28
N ILE A 330 -12.04 -13.05 -17.18
CA ILE A 330 -10.68 -13.59 -17.24
C ILE A 330 -9.70 -12.46 -16.99
N THR A 331 -8.84 -12.66 -16.00
CA THR A 331 -7.69 -11.79 -15.71
C THR A 331 -6.43 -12.44 -16.27
N ILE A 332 -5.56 -11.66 -16.92
CA ILE A 332 -4.23 -12.09 -17.36
C ILE A 332 -3.21 -11.10 -16.83
N SER A 333 -2.10 -11.60 -16.32
CA SER A 333 -1.00 -10.78 -15.82
C SER A 333 0.34 -11.24 -16.41
N THR A 334 1.17 -10.30 -16.89
CA THR A 334 2.60 -10.59 -17.11
C THR A 334 3.31 -10.54 -15.76
N VAL A 335 3.71 -11.69 -15.23
CA VAL A 335 4.51 -11.72 -14.02
C VAL A 335 5.98 -11.54 -14.41
N ASP A 336 6.67 -10.68 -13.66
CA ASP A 336 8.11 -10.52 -13.80
C ASP A 336 8.79 -11.81 -13.31
N VAL A 337 9.32 -12.61 -14.24
CA VAL A 337 10.03 -13.87 -13.93
C VAL A 337 11.11 -13.63 -12.89
N ALA A 338 11.75 -12.46 -12.96
CA ALA A 338 12.79 -12.11 -12.03
C ALA A 338 12.21 -11.85 -10.64
N ALA A 339 11.06 -11.18 -10.49
CA ALA A 339 10.38 -11.05 -9.20
C ALA A 339 9.95 -12.40 -8.59
N ILE A 340 9.57 -13.41 -9.40
CA ILE A 340 9.35 -14.78 -8.91
C ILE A 340 10.65 -15.39 -8.33
N LEU A 341 11.81 -15.02 -8.90
CA LEU A 341 13.14 -15.50 -8.52
C LEU A 341 13.86 -14.61 -7.48
N ARG A 342 13.21 -13.59 -6.89
CA ARG A 342 13.90 -12.51 -6.16
C ARG A 342 13.27 -12.09 -4.84
N ASP A 343 14.15 -11.66 -3.96
CA ASP A 343 13.85 -10.69 -2.92
C ASP A 343 13.48 -9.32 -3.56
N PRO A 344 12.37 -8.65 -3.15
CA PRO A 344 11.80 -7.46 -3.81
C PRO A 344 12.71 -6.22 -3.88
N GLU A 345 13.88 -6.22 -3.24
CA GLU A 345 14.88 -5.13 -3.32
C GLU A 345 15.99 -5.37 -4.37
N SER A 346 16.10 -6.57 -4.95
CA SER A 346 17.23 -6.95 -5.81
C SER A 346 17.02 -6.64 -7.30
N VAL A 347 18.04 -6.05 -7.96
CA VAL A 347 17.98 -5.62 -9.39
C VAL A 347 18.27 -6.75 -10.40
N ASN A 348 18.92 -7.83 -9.96
CA ASN A 348 19.32 -8.97 -10.80
C ASN A 348 19.06 -10.29 -10.03
N TRP A 349 18.64 -11.36 -10.72
CA TRP A 349 18.45 -12.70 -10.13
C TRP A 349 19.74 -13.55 -10.15
N ILE A 350 20.80 -13.10 -10.83
CA ILE A 350 22.02 -13.88 -11.06
C ILE A 350 23.34 -13.20 -10.65
N SER A 351 23.35 -11.94 -10.19
CA SER A 351 24.59 -11.31 -9.72
C SER A 351 24.86 -11.44 -8.22
N GLY A 352 23.84 -11.72 -7.40
CA GLY A 352 23.96 -12.06 -5.98
C GLY A 352 23.14 -13.29 -5.58
N TYR A 353 23.83 -14.37 -5.17
CA TYR A 353 23.21 -15.60 -4.66
C TYR A 353 23.56 -15.78 -3.17
N PRO A 354 22.56 -15.98 -2.29
CA PRO A 354 22.70 -16.75 -1.05
C PRO A 354 22.54 -18.26 -1.33
N TRP A 355 21.66 -18.60 -2.29
CA TRP A 355 21.28 -19.97 -2.68
C TRP A 355 22.36 -20.65 -3.54
N SER A 356 23.52 -20.88 -2.95
CA SER A 356 24.36 -21.99 -3.40
C SER A 356 23.67 -23.32 -3.07
N LEU A 357 22.70 -23.69 -3.93
CA LEU A 357 22.78 -24.99 -4.57
C LEU A 357 24.26 -25.16 -5.00
N GLY A 358 24.91 -26.26 -4.61
CA GLY A 358 26.37 -26.32 -4.50
C GLY A 358 27.09 -26.01 -5.81
N GLU A 359 28.40 -25.79 -5.78
CA GLU A 359 29.21 -25.52 -6.99
C GLU A 359 28.98 -26.57 -8.11
N ASP A 360 28.54 -27.77 -7.76
CA ASP A 360 28.15 -28.88 -8.64
C ASP A 360 26.77 -28.74 -9.34
N ASP A 361 25.79 -28.07 -8.72
CA ASP A 361 24.38 -28.17 -9.11
C ASP A 361 24.10 -27.45 -10.44
N CYS A 362 24.28 -26.13 -10.47
CA CYS A 362 24.03 -25.30 -11.66
C CYS A 362 25.08 -24.18 -11.83
N PRO A 363 26.07 -24.35 -12.73
CA PRO A 363 27.10 -23.34 -12.97
C PRO A 363 26.53 -21.99 -13.43
N ARG A 364 27.14 -20.89 -12.96
CA ARG A 364 26.71 -19.51 -13.24
C ARG A 364 26.68 -19.19 -14.73
N GLU A 365 27.62 -19.78 -15.47
CA GLU A 365 27.85 -19.68 -16.92
C GLU A 365 26.78 -20.43 -17.73
N LEU A 366 26.09 -21.39 -17.10
CA LEU A 366 25.01 -22.18 -17.70
C LEU A 366 23.67 -21.44 -17.56
N LEU A 367 23.49 -20.65 -16.49
CA LEU A 367 22.40 -19.68 -16.36
C LEU A 367 22.54 -18.49 -17.32
N ASP A 368 23.77 -18.04 -17.63
CA ASP A 368 24.03 -17.03 -18.70
C ASP A 368 23.60 -17.47 -20.11
N GLN A 369 23.23 -18.74 -20.29
CA GLN A 369 22.75 -19.28 -21.56
C GLN A 369 21.24 -19.47 -21.59
N VAL A 370 20.52 -19.18 -20.49
CA VAL A 370 19.05 -19.24 -20.43
C VAL A 370 18.46 -17.90 -20.86
N LEU A 371 17.40 -17.94 -21.68
CA LEU A 371 16.61 -16.78 -22.09
C LEU A 371 15.15 -16.99 -21.69
N PHE A 372 14.41 -15.92 -21.36
CA PHE A 372 13.03 -16.02 -20.90
C PHE A 372 12.02 -15.37 -21.85
N SER A 373 10.86 -15.99 -22.02
CA SER A 373 9.65 -15.26 -22.39
C SER A 373 8.99 -14.74 -21.09
N PRO A 374 8.04 -13.77 -21.16
CA PRO A 374 7.30 -13.32 -19.98
C PRO A 374 6.65 -14.50 -19.24
N ALA A 375 6.74 -14.51 -17.91
CA ALA A 375 5.86 -15.36 -17.12
C ALA A 375 4.43 -14.83 -17.21
N VAL A 376 3.48 -15.75 -17.13
CA VAL A 376 2.07 -15.46 -17.33
C VAL A 376 1.28 -16.08 -16.18
N ASP A 377 0.43 -15.28 -15.55
CA ASP A 377 -0.68 -15.79 -14.77
C ASP A 377 -2.00 -15.54 -15.52
N VAL A 378 -2.95 -16.46 -15.40
CA VAL A 378 -4.27 -16.39 -16.02
C VAL A 378 -5.30 -16.90 -15.01
N ASN A 379 -6.14 -16.01 -14.50
CA ASN A 379 -7.18 -16.34 -13.54
C ASN A 379 -8.55 -16.41 -14.23
N LEU A 380 -9.21 -17.56 -14.13
CA LEU A 380 -10.57 -17.81 -14.63
C LEU A 380 -11.68 -17.52 -13.62
N HIS A 381 -11.33 -17.05 -12.41
CA HIS A 381 -12.26 -16.80 -11.30
C HIS A 381 -13.19 -17.98 -11.00
N GLY A 382 -12.63 -19.20 -11.07
CA GLY A 382 -13.33 -20.46 -10.79
C GLY A 382 -14.07 -21.11 -11.97
N ALA A 383 -14.08 -20.51 -13.17
CA ALA A 383 -14.72 -21.12 -14.33
C ALA A 383 -14.01 -22.38 -14.84
N GLN A 384 -14.78 -23.33 -15.37
CA GLN A 384 -14.29 -24.57 -15.96
C GLN A 384 -14.23 -24.46 -17.49
N LEU A 385 -13.18 -25.04 -18.09
CA LEU A 385 -13.01 -25.09 -19.54
C LEU A 385 -13.53 -26.40 -20.13
N ASN A 386 -14.32 -26.32 -21.20
CA ASN A 386 -14.74 -27.49 -22.02
C ASN A 386 -13.64 -27.99 -22.97
N GLY A 387 -12.55 -27.24 -23.12
CA GLY A 387 -11.48 -27.50 -24.10
C GLY A 387 -10.25 -26.62 -23.86
N PRO A 388 -9.18 -26.78 -24.65
CA PRO A 388 -7.99 -25.96 -24.49
C PRO A 388 -8.21 -24.53 -24.99
N VAL A 389 -7.61 -23.57 -24.28
CA VAL A 389 -7.31 -22.23 -24.80
C VAL A 389 -5.96 -22.23 -25.51
N GLU A 390 -5.62 -21.14 -26.20
CA GLU A 390 -4.26 -20.88 -26.67
C GLU A 390 -3.68 -19.64 -25.97
N VAL A 391 -2.50 -19.78 -25.37
CA VAL A 391 -1.68 -18.63 -24.93
C VAL A 391 -0.54 -18.45 -25.93
N GLN A 392 -0.44 -17.25 -26.49
CA GLN A 392 0.65 -16.80 -27.34
C GLN A 392 1.54 -15.81 -26.58
N THR A 393 2.86 -15.92 -26.75
CA THR A 393 3.84 -14.94 -26.28
C THR A 393 5.01 -14.84 -27.25
N TRP A 394 5.89 -13.87 -27.09
CA TRP A 394 7.06 -13.72 -27.97
C TRP A 394 8.18 -14.70 -27.61
N ARG A 395 8.91 -15.14 -28.63
CA ARG A 395 10.13 -15.96 -28.51
C ARG A 395 11.36 -15.05 -28.32
N PRO A 396 12.31 -15.37 -27.43
CA PRO A 396 13.52 -14.56 -27.27
C PRO A 396 14.42 -14.64 -28.51
N PRO A 397 14.96 -13.51 -29.04
CA PRO A 397 16.03 -13.55 -30.04
C PRO A 397 17.26 -14.29 -29.50
N GLY A 398 17.98 -15.02 -30.34
CA GLY A 398 19.14 -15.80 -29.88
C GLY A 398 18.78 -17.15 -29.22
N SER A 399 17.49 -17.54 -29.25
CA SER A 399 17.00 -18.86 -28.82
C SER A 399 16.96 -19.89 -29.96
N GLU A 400 17.60 -19.61 -31.10
CA GLU A 400 17.74 -20.53 -32.22
C GLU A 400 18.55 -21.77 -31.79
N GLY A 401 17.96 -22.97 -31.93
CA GLY A 401 18.57 -24.22 -31.47
C GLY A 401 18.53 -24.45 -29.94
N MET A 402 17.92 -23.56 -29.15
CA MET A 402 17.57 -23.84 -27.77
C MET A 402 16.30 -24.70 -27.68
N LYS A 403 16.15 -25.44 -26.58
CA LYS A 403 14.91 -26.13 -26.22
C LYS A 403 14.08 -25.20 -25.33
N CYS A 404 12.80 -25.03 -25.65
CA CYS A 404 11.83 -24.42 -24.75
C CYS A 404 11.55 -25.35 -23.55
N LEU A 405 11.31 -24.74 -22.40
CA LEU A 405 10.87 -25.34 -21.15
C LEU A 405 9.70 -24.53 -20.62
N LEU A 406 8.62 -25.23 -20.28
CA LEU A 406 7.38 -24.69 -19.74
C LEU A 406 7.25 -25.22 -18.31
N LEU A 407 7.41 -24.33 -17.32
CA LEU A 407 7.24 -24.67 -15.92
C LEU A 407 5.96 -24.02 -15.39
N LYS A 408 5.22 -24.70 -14.51
CA LYS A 408 3.93 -24.25 -13.97
C LYS A 408 3.88 -24.42 -12.45
N HIS A 409 3.36 -23.42 -11.76
CA HIS A 409 3.06 -23.48 -10.32
C HIS A 409 1.77 -24.29 -10.07
N HIS A 410 1.78 -25.11 -9.03
CA HIS A 410 0.66 -25.89 -8.54
C HIS A 410 0.52 -25.63 -7.04
N ASP A 411 -0.64 -25.13 -6.61
CA ASP A 411 -0.82 -24.49 -5.29
C ASP A 411 -0.67 -25.42 -4.06
N ALA A 412 -0.40 -26.71 -4.29
CA ALA A 412 -0.06 -27.70 -3.27
C ALA A 412 1.11 -28.64 -3.67
N GLU A 413 1.73 -28.44 -4.84
CA GLU A 413 2.81 -29.29 -5.38
C GLU A 413 4.07 -28.50 -5.75
N GLY A 414 4.05 -27.16 -5.62
CA GLY A 414 5.14 -26.28 -6.04
C GLY A 414 5.22 -26.18 -7.56
N TRP A 415 6.42 -26.06 -8.11
CA TRP A 415 6.60 -25.97 -9.57
C TRP A 415 6.86 -27.32 -10.23
N THR A 416 6.32 -27.50 -11.44
CA THR A 416 6.48 -28.72 -12.26
C THR A 416 6.87 -28.40 -13.71
N ASP A 417 7.63 -29.29 -14.37
CA ASP A 417 7.93 -29.21 -15.81
C ASP A 417 6.77 -29.84 -16.61
N ILE A 418 5.98 -28.98 -17.27
CA ILE A 418 4.84 -29.38 -18.10
C ILE A 418 5.18 -29.44 -19.60
N THR A 419 6.45 -29.25 -19.99
CA THR A 419 6.88 -29.15 -21.41
C THR A 419 6.48 -30.36 -22.25
N ALA A 420 6.45 -31.56 -21.66
CA ALA A 420 6.08 -32.80 -22.33
C ALA A 420 4.56 -33.07 -22.37
N LEU A 421 3.78 -32.36 -21.53
CA LEU A 421 2.32 -32.49 -21.42
C LEU A 421 1.61 -31.43 -22.27
N THR A 422 2.18 -30.22 -22.32
CA THR A 422 1.63 -29.06 -23.03
C THR A 422 1.99 -29.07 -24.51
N ARG A 423 0.97 -29.13 -25.37
CA ARG A 423 1.15 -28.94 -26.82
C ARG A 423 1.54 -27.49 -27.08
N HIS A 424 2.73 -27.29 -27.66
CA HIS A 424 3.25 -25.96 -27.98
C HIS A 424 3.85 -25.93 -29.39
N HIS A 425 3.90 -24.74 -29.97
CA HIS A 425 4.46 -24.45 -31.29
C HIS A 425 5.35 -23.21 -31.21
N ILE A 426 6.49 -23.25 -31.90
CA ILE A 426 7.53 -22.23 -31.82
C ILE A 426 7.80 -21.73 -33.25
N ASP A 427 7.40 -20.49 -33.52
CA ASP A 427 7.68 -19.75 -34.75
C ASP A 427 9.07 -19.09 -34.69
N SER A 428 9.37 -18.20 -35.64
CA SER A 428 10.54 -17.31 -35.63
C SER A 428 10.62 -16.44 -34.37
N ASP A 429 9.48 -15.88 -33.97
CA ASP A 429 9.37 -14.74 -33.03
C ASP A 429 8.24 -14.92 -32.02
N ARG A 430 7.50 -16.03 -32.09
CA ARG A 430 6.35 -16.36 -31.25
C ARG A 430 6.41 -17.79 -30.72
N LEU A 431 5.85 -17.98 -29.52
CA LEU A 431 5.51 -19.27 -28.92
C LEU A 431 4.00 -19.30 -28.70
N SER A 432 3.33 -20.33 -29.21
CA SER A 432 1.93 -20.68 -28.90
C SER A 432 1.90 -21.93 -28.02
N MET A 433 1.03 -21.96 -27.02
CA MET A 433 0.82 -23.14 -26.16
C MET A 433 -0.66 -23.36 -25.82
N LEU A 434 -1.10 -24.62 -25.84
CA LEU A 434 -2.48 -25.01 -25.56
C LEU A 434 -2.65 -25.48 -24.11
N LEU A 435 -3.50 -24.80 -23.35
CA LEU A 435 -3.69 -25.01 -21.90
C LEU A 435 -5.13 -25.39 -21.56
N GLN A 436 -5.29 -26.29 -20.58
CA GLN A 436 -6.59 -26.71 -20.03
C GLN A 436 -6.75 -26.43 -18.52
N THR A 437 -5.64 -26.12 -17.84
CA THR A 437 -5.63 -25.66 -16.45
C THR A 437 -4.67 -24.49 -16.38
N PHE A 438 -5.01 -23.49 -15.57
CA PHE A 438 -4.20 -22.29 -15.41
C PHE A 438 -3.68 -22.13 -13.99
N SER A 439 -2.60 -21.37 -13.91
CA SER A 439 -1.93 -20.80 -12.76
C SER A 439 -0.72 -20.04 -13.32
N LEU A 440 0.09 -19.47 -12.43
CA LEU A 440 1.39 -18.90 -12.75
C LEU A 440 2.28 -19.88 -13.52
N GLN A 441 2.74 -19.47 -14.70
CA GLN A 441 3.62 -20.21 -15.60
C GLN A 441 4.84 -19.38 -15.97
N THR A 442 6.00 -20.03 -16.11
CA THR A 442 7.22 -19.43 -16.62
C THR A 442 7.76 -20.22 -17.81
N ILE A 443 8.41 -19.50 -18.72
CA ILE A 443 8.75 -19.97 -20.05
C ILE A 443 10.21 -19.59 -20.29
N LEU A 444 11.06 -20.60 -20.47
CA LEU A 444 12.50 -20.38 -20.61
C LEU A 444 13.11 -21.27 -21.70
N PHE A 445 14.16 -20.76 -22.32
CA PHE A 445 14.86 -21.39 -23.44
C PHE A 445 16.28 -21.70 -22.98
N ALA A 446 16.67 -22.97 -23.07
CA ALA A 446 17.96 -23.46 -22.62
C ALA A 446 18.72 -24.19 -23.75
N PRO A 447 20.05 -24.14 -23.81
CA PRO A 447 20.83 -24.98 -24.72
C PRO A 447 20.51 -26.46 -24.50
N VAL A 448 20.34 -27.25 -25.57
CA VAL A 448 19.87 -28.66 -25.48
C VAL A 448 20.70 -29.52 -24.51
N LYS A 449 22.00 -29.26 -24.40
CA LYS A 449 22.93 -29.95 -23.49
C LYS A 449 22.76 -29.56 -22.01
N ALA A 450 22.20 -28.38 -21.74
CA ALA A 450 22.03 -27.80 -20.41
C ALA A 450 20.64 -28.06 -19.81
N VAL A 451 19.63 -28.34 -20.64
CA VAL A 451 18.20 -28.52 -20.30
C VAL A 451 17.97 -29.19 -18.95
N ALA A 452 18.49 -30.39 -18.71
CA ALA A 452 18.21 -31.12 -17.46
C ALA A 452 18.77 -30.43 -16.21
N LYS A 453 19.92 -29.75 -16.31
CA LYS A 453 20.46 -28.93 -15.21
C LYS A 453 19.63 -27.67 -15.01
N VAL A 454 19.24 -26.99 -16.09
CA VAL A 454 18.37 -25.79 -16.01
C VAL A 454 17.03 -26.13 -15.38
N THR A 455 16.33 -27.18 -15.86
CA THR A 455 15.05 -27.63 -15.28
C THR A 455 15.21 -27.92 -13.78
N ASN A 456 16.18 -28.74 -13.38
CA ASN A 456 16.36 -29.11 -11.97
C ASN A 456 16.70 -27.91 -11.08
N ALA A 457 17.56 -27.00 -11.55
CA ALA A 457 17.93 -25.79 -10.82
C ALA A 457 16.76 -24.81 -10.70
N MET A 458 16.02 -24.58 -11.80
CA MET A 458 14.85 -23.72 -11.83
C MET A 458 13.75 -24.28 -10.92
N LEU A 459 13.43 -25.57 -11.00
CA LEU A 459 12.49 -26.21 -10.08
C LEU A 459 12.97 -26.15 -8.63
N GLY A 460 14.27 -26.28 -8.37
CA GLY A 460 14.85 -26.13 -7.03
C GLY A 460 14.70 -24.73 -6.44
N VAL A 461 14.87 -23.68 -7.25
CA VAL A 461 14.67 -22.28 -6.84
C VAL A 461 13.18 -21.95 -6.74
N PHE A 462 12.39 -22.29 -7.75
CA PHE A 462 10.95 -21.99 -7.79
C PHE A 462 10.14 -22.75 -6.73
N SER A 463 10.55 -23.97 -6.36
CA SER A 463 9.98 -24.72 -5.23
C SER A 463 10.71 -24.43 -3.89
N SER A 464 11.55 -23.39 -3.82
CA SER A 464 11.90 -22.78 -2.54
C SER A 464 10.79 -21.80 -2.15
N GLU A 465 9.81 -22.31 -1.39
CA GLU A 465 8.64 -21.53 -0.96
C GLU A 465 9.04 -20.20 -0.31
N THR A 466 8.35 -19.12 -0.69
CA THR A 466 8.33 -17.87 0.06
C THR A 466 7.57 -18.09 1.36
N VAL A 467 8.31 -18.35 2.44
CA VAL A 467 7.77 -18.44 3.79
C VAL A 467 7.37 -17.03 4.24
N GLU A 468 6.07 -16.76 4.32
CA GLU A 468 5.54 -15.53 4.94
C GLU A 468 5.69 -15.63 6.46
N GLY A 469 6.93 -15.43 6.90
CA GLY A 469 7.41 -15.80 8.22
C GLY A 469 7.00 -14.83 9.32
N THR A 470 6.37 -15.34 10.38
CA THR A 470 6.29 -14.62 11.65
C THR A 470 7.43 -15.06 12.58
N PHE A 471 8.12 -14.09 13.18
CA PHE A 471 9.17 -14.34 14.17
C PHE A 471 8.60 -14.15 15.57
N THR A 472 8.49 -15.25 16.31
CA THR A 472 7.98 -15.28 17.69
C THR A 472 9.10 -15.51 18.70
N ALA A 473 9.26 -14.60 19.66
CA ALA A 473 10.22 -14.75 20.76
C ALA A 473 9.59 -15.46 21.97
N TYR A 474 10.36 -16.38 22.54
CA TYR A 474 10.01 -17.12 23.75
C TYR A 474 11.18 -17.11 24.74
N VAL A 475 10.90 -16.89 26.03
CA VAL A 475 11.91 -16.92 27.10
C VAL A 475 11.52 -17.93 28.18
N ASN A 476 12.49 -18.79 28.54
CA ASN A 476 12.46 -19.65 29.72
C ASN A 476 13.36 -19.00 30.80
N PRO A 477 12.80 -18.46 31.89
CA PRO A 477 13.53 -17.63 32.85
C PRO A 477 14.33 -18.46 33.87
N GLY A 478 15.66 -18.53 33.70
CA GLY A 478 16.57 -19.04 34.71
C GLY A 478 17.09 -17.95 35.66
N VAL A 479 17.79 -18.39 36.72
CA VAL A 479 18.24 -17.51 37.83
C VAL A 479 19.36 -16.55 37.38
N ASN A 480 20.35 -17.05 36.64
CA ASN A 480 21.54 -16.29 36.20
C ASN A 480 21.64 -16.17 34.66
N GLU A 481 21.10 -17.15 33.94
CA GLU A 481 20.99 -17.20 32.48
C GLU A 481 19.51 -17.36 32.13
N MET A 482 19.04 -16.72 31.07
CA MET A 482 17.74 -17.00 30.48
C MET A 482 17.90 -17.68 29.12
N GLU A 483 17.06 -18.66 28.86
CA GLU A 483 17.06 -19.43 27.62
C GLU A 483 16.05 -18.79 26.66
N PHE A 484 16.58 -18.15 25.62
CA PHE A 484 15.82 -17.41 24.62
C PHE A 484 15.70 -18.27 23.36
N HIS A 485 14.47 -18.52 22.92
CA HIS A 485 14.19 -19.13 21.63
C HIS A 485 13.52 -18.10 20.72
N LEU A 486 14.08 -17.88 19.53
CA LEU A 486 13.34 -17.24 18.43
C LEU A 486 12.81 -18.30 17.49
N VAL A 487 11.51 -18.25 17.19
CA VAL A 487 10.81 -19.22 16.37
C VAL A 487 10.31 -18.53 15.10
N CYS A 488 10.80 -18.95 13.95
CA CYS A 488 10.18 -18.62 12.67
C CYS A 488 9.01 -19.59 12.45
N ARG A 489 7.79 -19.06 12.27
CA ARG A 489 6.59 -19.81 11.85
C ARG A 489 6.18 -19.36 10.46
N ASP A 490 5.71 -20.32 9.66
CA ASP A 490 4.91 -20.04 8.47
C ASP A 490 3.43 -19.80 8.86
N GLN A 491 2.63 -19.18 8.00
CA GLN A 491 1.19 -18.97 8.22
C GLN A 491 0.40 -20.28 8.39
N SER A 492 0.88 -21.40 7.83
CA SER A 492 0.28 -22.73 8.06
C SER A 492 0.42 -23.29 9.49
N VAL A 493 1.13 -22.59 10.39
CA VAL A 493 1.34 -23.02 11.78
C VAL A 493 0.26 -22.44 12.69
N GLU A 494 -0.92 -23.09 12.70
CA GLU A 494 -2.15 -22.73 13.46
C GLU A 494 -2.02 -22.60 15.00
N THR A 495 -0.81 -22.62 15.59
CA THR A 495 -0.67 -22.68 17.05
C THR A 495 0.51 -21.91 17.64
N ASP A 496 0.18 -21.06 18.62
CA ASP A 496 1.10 -20.40 19.54
C ASP A 496 1.67 -21.33 20.63
N GLU A 497 1.13 -22.54 20.79
CA GLU A 497 1.61 -23.50 21.78
C GLU A 497 3.09 -23.83 21.55
N TYR A 498 3.86 -23.74 22.64
CA TYR A 498 5.30 -23.94 22.60
C TYR A 498 5.77 -24.88 23.71
N HIS A 499 7.09 -25.01 23.89
CA HIS A 499 7.65 -25.88 24.93
C HIS A 499 7.26 -25.40 26.34
N GLN A 500 6.77 -26.32 27.18
CA GLN A 500 6.46 -26.05 28.57
C GLN A 500 7.66 -25.44 29.31
N GLY A 501 7.42 -24.38 30.08
CA GLY A 501 8.46 -23.60 30.78
C GLY A 501 8.82 -22.28 30.07
N PHE A 502 8.59 -22.18 28.76
CA PHE A 502 8.76 -20.94 28.01
C PHE A 502 7.51 -20.05 28.12
N LYS A 503 7.73 -18.74 28.24
CA LYS A 503 6.71 -17.71 28.01
C LYS A 503 6.90 -17.10 26.62
N TRP A 504 5.80 -16.79 25.93
CA TRP A 504 5.81 -15.86 24.81
C TRP A 504 6.20 -14.46 25.33
N CYS A 505 7.03 -13.73 24.60
CA CYS A 505 7.50 -12.40 25.02
C CYS A 505 7.52 -11.33 23.92
N GLY A 506 7.02 -11.65 22.72
CA GLY A 506 6.86 -10.74 21.59
C GLY A 506 6.84 -11.48 20.25
N SER A 507 6.28 -10.85 19.22
CA SER A 507 6.34 -11.33 17.84
C SER A 507 6.30 -10.17 16.84
N ASN A 508 6.86 -10.37 15.65
CA ASN A 508 6.71 -9.46 14.52
C ASN A 508 6.85 -10.23 13.20
N GLU A 509 6.35 -9.65 12.10
CA GLU A 509 6.35 -10.24 10.76
C GLU A 509 7.70 -10.02 10.04
N ALA A 510 7.98 -10.88 9.06
CA ALA A 510 9.07 -10.69 8.11
C ALA A 510 8.70 -9.61 7.09
N ARG A 511 9.49 -8.52 7.05
CA ARG A 511 9.35 -7.41 6.10
C ARG A 511 9.83 -7.76 4.68
N SER A 512 10.54 -8.88 4.54
CA SER A 512 11.10 -9.40 3.30
C SER A 512 10.85 -10.91 3.25
N PRO A 513 10.50 -11.48 2.09
CA PRO A 513 10.23 -12.91 1.96
C PRO A 513 11.46 -13.76 2.32
N LEU A 514 11.23 -14.82 3.09
CA LEU A 514 12.23 -15.84 3.42
C LEU A 514 12.07 -17.04 2.49
N TYR A 515 13.16 -17.67 2.09
CA TYR A 515 13.11 -18.82 1.18
C TYR A 515 13.70 -20.08 1.84
N ASN A 516 13.21 -21.26 1.45
CA ASN A 516 13.79 -22.53 1.89
C ASN A 516 15.26 -22.64 1.45
N GLY A 517 16.19 -22.46 2.39
CA GLY A 517 17.63 -22.36 2.19
C GLY A 517 18.29 -21.13 2.84
N ASP A 518 17.51 -20.10 3.19
CA ASP A 518 18.01 -18.76 3.60
C ASP A 518 19.03 -18.79 4.75
N VAL A 519 20.18 -18.15 4.58
CA VAL A 519 21.12 -17.95 5.70
C VAL A 519 20.61 -16.77 6.52
N ILE A 520 19.87 -17.08 7.58
CA ILE A 520 19.35 -16.12 8.55
C ILE A 520 20.37 -15.98 9.69
N LYS A 521 20.68 -14.74 10.04
CA LYS A 521 21.49 -14.35 11.21
C LYS A 521 20.63 -13.55 12.16
N VAL A 522 20.59 -13.96 13.43
CA VAL A 522 19.84 -13.25 14.46
C VAL A 522 20.83 -12.71 15.48
N ASN A 523 20.77 -11.40 15.71
CA ASN A 523 21.50 -10.72 16.76
C ASN A 523 20.51 -10.31 17.85
N VAL A 524 20.75 -10.75 19.09
CA VAL A 524 19.93 -10.40 20.25
C VAL A 524 20.72 -9.55 21.22
N SER A 525 20.23 -8.34 21.49
CA SER A 525 20.76 -7.43 22.50
C SER A 525 19.78 -7.30 23.66
N LEU A 526 20.33 -7.07 24.86
CA LEU A 526 19.53 -6.74 26.05
C LEU A 526 19.77 -5.26 26.40
N HIS A 527 18.72 -4.54 26.77
CA HIS A 527 18.93 -3.27 27.45
C HIS A 527 19.68 -3.51 28.78
N GLU A 528 20.46 -2.52 29.20
CA GLU A 528 21.38 -2.59 30.34
C GLU A 528 22.58 -3.55 30.17
N CYS A 529 22.77 -4.23 29.04
CA CYS A 529 23.94 -5.10 28.80
C CYS A 529 24.62 -4.84 27.45
N GLU A 530 25.94 -4.65 27.45
CA GLU A 530 26.74 -4.47 26.22
C GLU A 530 26.93 -5.77 25.42
N THR A 531 26.60 -6.94 25.98
CA THR A 531 26.73 -8.22 25.27
C THR A 531 25.52 -8.48 24.38
N SER A 532 25.72 -8.47 23.07
CA SER A 532 24.78 -9.12 22.14
C SER A 532 25.22 -10.55 21.82
N VAL A 533 24.25 -11.40 21.46
CA VAL A 533 24.50 -12.80 21.04
C VAL A 533 24.03 -12.95 19.60
N GLU A 534 24.93 -13.46 18.76
CA GLU A 534 24.70 -13.68 17.34
C GLU A 534 24.71 -15.20 17.05
N GLU A 535 23.66 -15.68 16.39
CA GLU A 535 23.53 -17.06 15.91
C GLU A 535 23.05 -17.07 14.45
N THR A 536 23.38 -18.13 13.72
CA THR A 536 22.95 -18.32 12.32
C THR A 536 22.20 -19.63 12.13
N LEU A 537 21.12 -19.61 11.33
CA LEU A 537 20.50 -20.82 10.80
C LEU A 537 20.44 -20.77 9.26
N CYS A 538 20.31 -21.95 8.65
CA CYS A 538 19.68 -22.05 7.34
C CYS A 538 18.18 -22.26 7.55
N ALA A 539 17.35 -21.34 7.08
CA ALA A 539 15.92 -21.49 6.98
C ALA A 539 15.57 -22.69 6.10
N LYS A 540 14.48 -23.37 6.44
CA LYS A 540 13.95 -24.54 5.70
C LYS A 540 12.43 -24.43 5.60
N LEU A 541 11.76 -25.45 5.09
CA LEU A 541 10.31 -25.60 5.27
C LEU A 541 9.95 -25.71 6.78
N CYS A 542 8.97 -24.93 7.23
CA CYS A 542 8.49 -24.97 8.60
C CYS A 542 7.79 -26.30 8.91
N LYS A 543 8.19 -26.95 10.00
CA LYS A 543 7.41 -28.05 10.59
C LYS A 543 6.27 -27.44 11.42
N ARG A 544 5.31 -28.26 11.89
CA ARG A 544 4.15 -27.88 12.76
C ARG A 544 4.46 -27.10 14.06
N ARG A 545 5.71 -26.70 14.32
CA ARG A 545 6.15 -25.88 15.47
C ARG A 545 7.18 -24.80 15.05
N GLY A 546 7.21 -24.45 13.77
CA GLY A 546 8.20 -23.57 13.18
C GLY A 546 9.62 -24.14 13.17
N GLN A 547 10.61 -23.26 13.00
CA GLN A 547 12.03 -23.51 13.24
C GLN A 547 12.52 -22.60 14.35
N LYS A 548 13.33 -23.13 15.26
CA LYS A 548 13.85 -22.37 16.41
C LYS A 548 15.37 -22.15 16.32
N ILE A 549 15.79 -20.93 16.66
CA ILE A 549 17.12 -20.65 17.22
C ILE A 549 17.01 -20.83 18.74
N GLN A 550 18.08 -21.26 19.39
CA GLN A 550 18.18 -21.37 20.84
C GLN A 550 19.45 -20.66 21.31
N MET A 551 19.29 -19.57 22.04
CA MET A 551 20.36 -18.75 22.62
C MET A 551 20.33 -18.83 24.14
N ARG A 552 21.50 -18.65 24.77
CA ARG A 552 21.60 -18.40 26.21
C ARG A 552 22.05 -16.97 26.43
N LEU A 553 21.21 -16.20 27.10
CA LEU A 553 21.45 -14.79 27.36
C LEU A 553 21.75 -14.63 28.85
N LYS A 554 22.86 -13.94 29.18
CA LYS A 554 23.19 -13.64 30.58
C LYS A 554 22.20 -12.60 31.09
N ARG A 555 21.62 -12.87 32.26
CA ARG A 555 20.70 -11.94 32.91
C ARG A 555 21.49 -10.73 33.44
N PRO A 556 21.06 -9.48 33.24
CA PRO A 556 21.58 -8.35 34.01
C PRO A 556 21.41 -8.61 35.52
N GLU A 557 22.30 -8.07 36.36
CA GLU A 557 22.17 -8.19 37.83
C GLU A 557 21.02 -7.32 38.40
N THR A 558 20.28 -6.62 37.54
CA THR A 558 19.16 -5.77 37.94
C THR A 558 17.91 -6.60 38.26
N ARG A 559 17.08 -6.11 39.19
CA ARG A 559 15.82 -6.78 39.58
C ARG A 559 14.66 -6.51 38.62
N HIS A 560 14.90 -5.76 37.55
CA HIS A 560 13.87 -5.32 36.63
C HIS A 560 13.56 -6.39 35.57
N PRO A 561 12.34 -6.41 34.99
CA PRO A 561 12.01 -7.32 33.90
C PRO A 561 12.92 -7.04 32.70
N THR A 562 13.65 -8.06 32.22
CA THR A 562 14.62 -7.87 31.14
C THR A 562 13.92 -7.50 29.82
N ILE A 563 14.35 -6.42 29.19
CA ILE A 563 13.89 -5.99 27.85
C ILE A 563 15.06 -6.19 26.89
N GLY A 564 14.78 -6.71 25.69
CA GLY A 564 15.75 -6.83 24.62
C GLY A 564 15.17 -6.57 23.24
N GLU A 565 16.04 -6.49 22.24
CA GLU A 565 15.69 -6.46 20.83
C GLU A 565 16.33 -7.66 20.14
N ALA A 566 15.56 -8.33 19.28
CA ALA A 566 16.08 -9.35 18.38
C ALA A 566 15.98 -8.83 16.95
N CYS A 567 17.13 -8.59 16.33
CA CYS A 567 17.26 -8.17 14.95
C CYS A 567 17.58 -9.39 14.08
N VAL A 568 16.65 -9.72 13.18
CA VAL A 568 16.76 -10.80 12.21
C VAL A 568 17.27 -10.24 10.89
N PHE A 569 18.35 -10.80 10.40
CA PHE A 569 18.96 -10.47 9.13
C PHE A 569 19.01 -11.68 8.20
N LYS A 570 18.89 -11.42 6.91
CA LYS A 570 19.04 -12.38 5.81
C LYS A 570 20.33 -12.07 5.06
N PHE A 571 21.13 -13.08 4.74
CA PHE A 571 22.32 -12.87 3.92
C PHE A 571 21.90 -12.60 2.48
N GLN A 572 22.27 -11.45 1.94
CA GLN A 572 21.97 -11.05 0.57
C GLN A 572 23.28 -10.49 -0.02
N HIS A 573 24.15 -11.38 -0.50
CA HIS A 573 25.54 -11.06 -0.81
C HIS A 573 25.68 -9.78 -1.67
N PRO A 574 26.50 -8.79 -1.26
CA PRO A 574 27.51 -8.84 -0.19
C PRO A 574 27.01 -8.40 1.21
N GLN A 575 25.73 -8.06 1.37
CA GLN A 575 25.18 -7.41 2.56
C GLN A 575 24.29 -8.31 3.42
N TRP A 576 23.82 -7.77 4.54
CA TRP A 576 22.83 -8.38 5.44
C TRP A 576 21.57 -7.51 5.43
N LEU A 577 20.49 -8.00 4.82
CA LEU A 577 19.20 -7.31 4.78
C LEU A 577 18.46 -7.52 6.11
N ASN A 578 17.90 -6.47 6.70
CA ASN A 578 17.09 -6.58 7.92
C ASN A 578 15.68 -7.05 7.59
N VAL A 579 15.34 -8.28 8.00
CA VAL A 579 14.03 -8.89 7.72
C VAL A 579 13.03 -8.55 8.81
N CYS A 580 13.46 -8.54 10.08
CA CYS A 580 12.56 -8.34 11.21
C CYS A 580 13.30 -7.74 12.40
N ASN A 581 12.75 -6.69 13.02
CA ASN A 581 13.12 -6.27 14.37
C ASN A 581 11.92 -6.49 15.27
N LEU A 582 12.12 -7.22 16.37
CA LEU A 582 11.12 -7.36 17.43
C LEU A 582 11.76 -6.97 18.76
N THR A 583 11.07 -6.13 19.52
CA THR A 583 11.35 -5.95 20.94
C THR A 583 10.65 -7.05 21.71
N PHE A 584 11.33 -7.58 22.73
CA PHE A 584 10.75 -8.57 23.62
C PHE A 584 10.97 -8.15 25.07
N ARG A 585 9.99 -8.49 25.92
CA ARG A 585 10.05 -8.21 27.35
C ARG A 585 9.79 -9.49 28.11
N GLU A 586 10.73 -9.88 28.96
CA GLU A 586 10.48 -10.91 29.96
C GLU A 586 9.33 -10.45 30.84
N GLU A 587 8.22 -11.20 30.88
CA GLU A 587 7.17 -10.98 31.88
C GLU A 587 7.67 -11.43 33.27
N GLY A 588 8.47 -10.58 33.90
CA GLY A 588 8.78 -10.64 35.33
C GLY A 588 7.51 -10.47 36.18
N LEU A 589 7.59 -10.84 37.46
CA LEU A 589 6.48 -10.74 38.40
C LEU A 589 6.24 -9.29 38.86
N VAL A 590 5.63 -8.50 37.97
CA VAL A 590 4.98 -7.19 38.17
C VAL A 590 5.90 -6.06 38.67
N ASP A 591 6.12 -5.07 37.80
CA ASP A 591 6.38 -3.69 38.20
C ASP A 591 5.62 -2.73 37.26
N ILE A 592 5.08 -1.63 37.81
CA ILE A 592 3.88 -0.96 37.30
C ILE A 592 4.17 0.49 36.89
N SER A 593 4.70 0.67 35.67
CA SER A 593 4.97 2.00 35.09
C SER A 593 4.52 2.15 33.63
N THR A 594 4.68 1.10 32.81
CA THR A 594 3.84 0.90 31.62
C THR A 594 2.45 0.47 32.07
N THR A 595 1.49 1.39 32.05
CA THR A 595 0.10 1.17 32.51
C THR A 595 -0.66 0.24 31.56
N ASP A 596 -0.34 -1.06 31.59
CA ASP A 596 -0.99 -2.11 30.79
C ASP A 596 -2.51 -2.05 30.99
N VAL A 597 -3.29 -2.13 29.91
CA VAL A 597 -4.75 -1.94 29.95
C VAL A 597 -5.44 -2.94 30.90
N LYS A 598 -4.78 -4.08 31.16
CA LYS A 598 -5.15 -5.07 32.20
C LYS A 598 -5.42 -4.43 33.58
N ILE A 599 -4.74 -3.35 33.97
CA ILE A 599 -4.96 -2.68 35.27
C ILE A 599 -6.32 -1.97 35.38
N TYR A 600 -7.00 -1.76 34.25
CA TYR A 600 -8.36 -1.23 34.21
C TYR A 600 -9.42 -2.34 34.15
N PHE A 601 -9.04 -3.61 33.90
CA PHE A 601 -10.01 -4.70 33.70
C PHE A 601 -10.90 -4.91 34.92
N ASP A 602 -10.36 -4.87 36.14
CA ASP A 602 -11.19 -5.01 37.35
C ASP A 602 -12.20 -3.87 37.52
N LYS A 603 -11.88 -2.63 37.07
CA LYS A 603 -12.85 -1.51 37.02
C LYS A 603 -13.95 -1.76 35.99
N VAL A 604 -13.60 -2.32 34.83
CA VAL A 604 -14.54 -2.59 33.73
C VAL A 604 -15.45 -3.76 34.09
N ILE A 605 -14.90 -4.87 34.57
CA ILE A 605 -15.66 -6.05 35.01
C ILE A 605 -16.65 -5.65 36.12
N ALA A 606 -16.21 -4.90 37.14
CA ALA A 606 -17.07 -4.48 38.25
C ALA A 606 -18.18 -3.47 37.90
N ARG A 607 -18.33 -3.07 36.62
CA ARG A 607 -19.34 -2.09 36.16
C ARG A 607 -20.10 -2.53 34.91
N ALA A 608 -19.42 -3.13 33.95
CA ALA A 608 -19.92 -3.47 32.62
C ALA A 608 -20.02 -4.98 32.35
N SER A 609 -19.78 -5.86 33.34
CA SER A 609 -19.82 -7.32 33.10
C SER A 609 -21.17 -7.83 32.63
N SER A 610 -22.28 -7.16 32.94
CA SER A 610 -23.61 -7.50 32.42
C SER A 610 -23.75 -7.32 30.90
N ASN A 611 -22.90 -6.48 30.29
CA ASN A 611 -22.94 -6.06 28.89
C ASN A 611 -21.71 -6.56 28.10
N TRP A 612 -21.03 -7.61 28.60
CA TRP A 612 -19.73 -8.07 28.09
C TRP A 612 -19.77 -8.60 26.64
N ASP A 613 -20.93 -9.08 26.20
CA ASP A 613 -21.20 -9.60 24.86
C ASP A 613 -21.24 -8.48 23.83
N ASN A 614 -21.92 -7.38 24.18
CA ASN A 614 -21.93 -6.14 23.40
C ASN A 614 -20.54 -5.50 23.39
N LEU A 615 -19.81 -5.55 24.53
CA LEU A 615 -18.42 -5.10 24.58
C LEU A 615 -17.51 -5.96 23.69
N ALA A 616 -17.75 -7.27 23.61
CA ALA A 616 -17.02 -8.17 22.71
C ALA A 616 -17.23 -7.78 21.24
N LEU A 617 -18.48 -7.49 20.83
CA LEU A 617 -18.79 -7.04 19.47
C LEU A 617 -18.06 -5.74 19.10
N GLN A 618 -18.05 -4.74 20.00
CA GLN A 618 -17.32 -3.48 19.77
C GLN A 618 -15.79 -3.66 19.81
N LEU A 619 -15.29 -4.68 20.51
CA LEU A 619 -13.89 -5.10 20.47
C LEU A 619 -13.61 -6.15 19.37
N GLY A 620 -14.48 -6.25 18.36
CA GLY A 620 -14.25 -7.03 17.14
C GLY A 620 -14.27 -8.55 17.33
N PHE A 621 -15.08 -9.08 18.25
CA PHE A 621 -15.32 -10.53 18.37
C PHE A 621 -16.49 -10.96 17.48
N ASP A 622 -16.38 -12.16 16.88
CA ASP A 622 -17.47 -12.74 16.10
C ASP A 622 -18.52 -13.46 16.97
N MET A 623 -19.69 -13.73 16.39
CA MET A 623 -20.83 -14.38 17.07
C MET A 623 -20.57 -15.86 17.46
N ASN A 624 -19.49 -16.47 16.98
CA ASN A 624 -19.06 -17.82 17.33
C ASN A 624 -18.05 -17.78 18.49
N GLU A 625 -17.09 -16.85 18.47
CA GLU A 625 -16.18 -16.57 19.57
C GLU A 625 -16.95 -16.21 20.85
N ILE A 626 -17.96 -15.34 20.73
CA ILE A 626 -18.83 -14.94 21.86
C ILE A 626 -19.55 -16.16 22.44
N LYS A 627 -20.14 -17.04 21.61
CA LYS A 627 -20.74 -18.30 22.08
C LYS A 627 -19.71 -19.25 22.70
N GLY A 628 -18.48 -19.25 22.20
CA GLY A 628 -17.36 -19.98 22.79
C GLY A 628 -17.02 -19.49 24.21
N ILE A 629 -16.99 -18.18 24.43
CA ILE A 629 -16.79 -17.58 25.76
C ILE A 629 -18.01 -17.84 26.67
N GLU A 630 -19.23 -17.72 26.13
CA GLU A 630 -20.48 -17.92 26.84
C GLU A 630 -20.61 -19.36 27.39
N THR A 631 -20.25 -20.35 26.58
CA THR A 631 -20.29 -21.77 26.96
C THR A 631 -19.12 -22.17 27.88
N LEU A 632 -17.97 -21.49 27.77
CA LEU A 632 -16.78 -21.78 28.59
C LEU A 632 -16.89 -21.30 30.04
N LYS A 633 -17.64 -20.23 30.32
CA LYS A 633 -17.74 -19.62 31.66
C LYS A 633 -19.22 -19.43 32.07
N PRO A 634 -19.64 -19.82 33.29
CA PRO A 634 -21.05 -19.74 33.69
C PRO A 634 -21.50 -18.35 34.20
N ASP A 635 -20.58 -17.49 34.64
CA ASP A 635 -20.87 -16.19 35.23
C ASP A 635 -20.35 -15.02 34.38
N GLN A 636 -21.08 -13.90 34.40
CA GLN A 636 -20.83 -12.75 33.53
C GLN A 636 -19.48 -12.06 33.83
N ASP A 637 -19.02 -12.03 35.08
CA ASP A 637 -17.73 -11.47 35.46
C ASP A 637 -16.56 -12.26 34.84
N ARG A 638 -16.62 -13.60 34.87
CA ARG A 638 -15.62 -14.45 34.20
C ARG A 638 -15.72 -14.41 32.68
N ARG A 639 -16.92 -14.26 32.10
CA ARG A 639 -17.10 -14.06 30.65
C ARG A 639 -16.44 -12.74 30.20
N CYS A 640 -16.73 -11.65 30.90
CA CYS A 640 -16.12 -10.35 30.69
C CYS A 640 -14.59 -10.39 30.83
N ARG A 641 -14.08 -11.04 31.90
CA ARG A 641 -12.63 -11.21 32.12
C ARG A 641 -11.95 -12.03 31.03
N GLU A 642 -12.54 -13.15 30.62
CA GLU A 642 -12.04 -14.01 29.54
C GLU A 642 -11.98 -13.25 28.21
N MET A 643 -13.05 -12.52 27.87
CA MET A 643 -13.12 -11.68 26.66
C MET A 643 -12.03 -10.61 26.66
N LEU A 644 -11.90 -9.82 27.74
CA LEU A 644 -10.90 -8.76 27.84
C LEU A 644 -9.46 -9.30 27.75
N HIS A 645 -9.18 -10.49 28.29
CA HIS A 645 -7.88 -11.14 28.11
C HIS A 645 -7.65 -11.63 26.69
N ARG A 646 -8.66 -12.21 26.01
CA ARG A 646 -8.54 -12.61 24.60
C ARG A 646 -8.28 -11.40 23.71
N TRP A 647 -9.02 -10.31 23.92
CA TRP A 647 -8.83 -9.05 23.21
C TRP A 647 -7.40 -8.54 23.36
N ARG A 648 -6.92 -8.43 24.60
CA ARG A 648 -5.56 -7.97 24.92
C ARG A 648 -4.45 -8.88 24.39
N ASN A 649 -4.72 -10.15 24.18
CA ASN A 649 -3.77 -11.07 23.56
C ASN A 649 -3.80 -10.95 22.03
N ARG A 650 -4.98 -10.79 21.42
CA ARG A 650 -5.19 -10.69 19.96
C ARG A 650 -4.64 -9.39 19.38
N GLU A 651 -4.94 -8.23 19.97
CA GLU A 651 -4.49 -6.93 19.44
C GLU A 651 -3.06 -6.52 19.89
N GLY A 652 -2.36 -7.33 20.68
CA GLY A 652 -0.95 -7.07 21.03
C GLY A 652 -0.70 -5.69 21.68
N SER A 653 0.05 -4.82 21.00
CA SER A 653 0.30 -3.43 21.43
C SER A 653 -0.92 -2.52 21.32
N ASP A 654 -1.85 -2.88 20.45
CA ASP A 654 -2.88 -1.98 19.91
C ASP A 654 -4.19 -2.09 20.70
N ALA A 655 -4.22 -3.01 21.67
CA ALA A 655 -5.14 -3.06 22.82
C ALA A 655 -4.95 -1.85 23.77
N THR A 656 -5.09 -0.64 23.24
CA THR A 656 -4.88 0.61 23.98
C THR A 656 -6.06 0.95 24.88
N LEU A 657 -5.81 1.80 25.89
CA LEU A 657 -6.87 2.32 26.76
C LEU A 657 -7.94 3.09 25.98
N GLN A 658 -7.59 3.75 24.87
CA GLN A 658 -8.56 4.54 24.10
C GLN A 658 -9.53 3.64 23.31
N VAL A 659 -9.06 2.53 22.74
CA VAL A 659 -9.94 1.53 22.10
C VAL A 659 -10.92 0.95 23.13
N LEU A 660 -10.45 0.59 24.33
CA LEU A 660 -11.32 0.11 25.40
C LEU A 660 -12.30 1.19 25.89
N LYS A 661 -11.87 2.45 26.01
CA LYS A 661 -12.77 3.57 26.35
C LYS A 661 -13.85 3.79 25.29
N GLN A 662 -13.50 3.72 24.01
CA GLN A 662 -14.43 3.92 22.91
C GLN A 662 -15.50 2.81 22.89
N ALA A 663 -15.06 1.54 22.88
CA ALA A 663 -15.97 0.40 22.93
C ALA A 663 -16.91 0.41 24.17
N LEU A 664 -16.46 0.96 25.31
CA LEU A 664 -17.32 1.20 26.48
C LEU A 664 -18.33 2.33 26.27
N ILE A 665 -17.95 3.42 25.59
CA ILE A 665 -18.90 4.49 25.23
C ILE A 665 -19.97 3.96 24.28
N ASP A 666 -19.59 3.14 23.29
CA ASP A 666 -20.47 2.64 22.24
C ASP A 666 -21.54 1.65 22.73
N ILE A 667 -21.28 0.95 23.85
CA ILE A 667 -22.29 0.13 24.55
C ILE A 667 -23.07 0.91 25.64
N GLY A 668 -22.87 2.23 25.76
CA GLY A 668 -23.53 3.09 26.74
C GLY A 668 -22.86 3.17 28.12
N GLU A 669 -21.76 2.44 28.33
CA GLU A 669 -20.94 2.42 29.57
C GLU A 669 -20.04 3.67 29.72
N LYS A 670 -20.49 4.83 29.22
CA LYS A 670 -19.71 6.09 29.18
C LYS A 670 -19.14 6.49 30.55
N ARG A 671 -19.90 6.35 31.63
CA ARG A 671 -19.42 6.62 33.01
C ARG A 671 -18.27 5.71 33.44
N THR A 672 -18.22 4.49 32.91
CA THR A 672 -17.14 3.55 33.15
C THR A 672 -15.89 4.01 32.39
N ALA A 673 -16.02 4.38 31.12
CA ALA A 673 -14.94 4.92 30.28
C ALA A 673 -14.32 6.24 30.82
N GLU A 674 -15.15 7.20 31.23
CA GLU A 674 -14.70 8.48 31.83
C GLU A 674 -13.85 8.24 33.08
N SER A 675 -14.23 7.25 33.92
CA SER A 675 -13.52 6.92 35.17
C SER A 675 -12.17 6.21 35.02
N LEU A 676 -11.67 6.08 33.78
CA LEU A 676 -10.33 5.54 33.48
C LEU A 676 -9.29 6.66 33.25
N GLU A 677 -9.71 7.91 33.07
CA GLU A 677 -8.90 8.99 32.48
C GLU A 677 -8.26 9.97 33.47
N GLU A 678 -8.72 9.98 34.74
CA GLU A 678 -8.49 10.99 35.78
C GLU A 678 -7.04 11.09 36.36
N ASN A 679 -6.00 10.77 35.56
CA ASN A 679 -4.66 10.47 36.06
C ASN A 679 -3.45 11.09 35.31
N ARG A 680 -3.61 11.95 34.28
CA ARG A 680 -2.46 12.56 33.53
C ARG A 680 -2.67 13.99 33.00
N MET A 681 -1.58 14.77 33.06
CA MET A 681 -1.32 16.17 32.61
C MET A 681 0.22 16.36 32.60
N GLN A 682 0.95 17.31 31.98
CA GLN A 682 0.83 18.47 31.04
C GLN A 682 2.32 18.74 30.57
N THR A 683 2.76 19.45 29.50
CA THR A 683 2.19 20.13 28.30
C THR A 683 3.34 20.33 27.26
N PRO A 684 3.06 20.51 25.95
CA PRO A 684 4.08 20.74 24.90
C PRO A 684 4.29 22.24 24.54
N THR A 685 5.22 22.54 23.62
CA THR A 685 5.66 23.90 23.22
C THR A 685 5.62 24.12 21.69
N MET A 686 5.38 25.35 21.22
CA MET A 686 5.15 25.69 19.80
C MET A 686 6.41 25.80 18.91
N CYS A 687 6.24 25.63 17.60
CA CYS A 687 7.27 25.80 16.56
C CYS A 687 7.09 27.09 15.72
N THR A 688 8.17 27.55 15.07
CA THR A 688 8.28 28.90 14.46
C THR A 688 8.09 28.99 12.94
N TRP A 689 7.89 27.89 12.21
CA TRP A 689 7.95 27.89 10.74
C TRP A 689 6.65 28.29 10.03
N ALA A 690 5.50 28.31 10.72
CA ALA A 690 4.18 28.59 10.13
C ALA A 690 3.91 30.08 9.77
N LEU A 691 4.75 31.01 10.20
CA LEU A 691 4.47 32.45 10.13
C LEU A 691 4.43 33.03 8.70
N ALA A 692 5.35 32.62 7.82
CA ALA A 692 5.43 33.20 6.47
C ALA A 692 4.24 32.85 5.56
N PRO A 693 3.74 31.59 5.53
CA PRO A 693 2.50 31.26 4.81
C PRO A 693 1.25 31.99 5.35
N ALA A 694 1.17 32.21 6.66
CA ALA A 694 -0.01 32.81 7.30
C ALA A 694 -0.32 34.21 6.75
N TYR A 695 0.69 35.05 6.50
CA TYR A 695 0.47 36.38 5.89
C TYR A 695 -0.13 36.31 4.48
N ARG A 696 0.26 35.34 3.66
CA ARG A 696 -0.33 35.15 2.32
C ARG A 696 -1.80 34.71 2.41
N ILE A 697 -2.14 33.88 3.39
CA ILE A 697 -3.53 33.46 3.67
C ILE A 697 -4.36 34.66 4.16
N ILE A 698 -3.79 35.50 5.05
CA ILE A 698 -4.41 36.74 5.54
C ILE A 698 -4.75 37.69 4.39
N ASP A 699 -3.82 37.93 3.47
CA ASP A 699 -4.05 38.88 2.37
C ASP A 699 -5.06 38.35 1.34
N LEU A 700 -5.06 37.05 1.04
CA LEU A 700 -6.12 36.42 0.25
C LEU A 700 -7.48 36.52 0.94
N ALA A 701 -7.57 36.16 2.23
CA ALA A 701 -8.80 36.28 3.02
C ALA A 701 -9.31 37.73 3.08
N ARG A 702 -8.42 38.72 3.17
CA ARG A 702 -8.76 40.16 3.10
C ARG A 702 -9.23 40.58 1.71
N GLN A 703 -8.60 40.08 0.64
CA GLN A 703 -9.03 40.33 -0.74
C GLN A 703 -10.45 39.81 -0.97
N TYR A 704 -10.73 38.56 -0.57
CA TYR A 704 -12.09 37.99 -0.61
C TYR A 704 -13.04 38.66 0.40
N SER A 705 -12.54 39.28 1.49
CA SER A 705 -13.33 40.09 2.42
C SER A 705 -13.75 41.48 1.89
N CYS A 706 -13.07 42.01 0.87
CA CYS A 706 -13.37 43.34 0.32
C CYS A 706 -14.39 43.33 -0.83
N ALA A 707 -14.77 42.16 -1.35
CA ALA A 707 -15.62 42.04 -2.53
C ALA A 707 -17.07 42.55 -2.34
N ASP A 708 -17.66 42.44 -1.15
CA ASP A 708 -19.07 42.84 -0.87
C ASP A 708 -19.26 44.36 -0.60
N LYS A 709 -18.54 45.21 -1.34
CA LYS A 709 -18.55 46.69 -1.22
C LYS A 709 -18.89 47.44 -2.52
N LYS A 710 -19.62 46.79 -3.42
CA LYS A 710 -20.38 47.43 -4.51
C LYS A 710 -21.82 46.94 -4.45
#